data_AF-A0A0D7NHN1-F1
#
_entry.id   AF-A0A0D7NHN1-F1
#
_cell.length_a   1.000
_cell.length_b   1.000
_cell.length_c   1.000
_cell.angle_alpha   90.00
_cell.angle_beta   90.00
_cell.angle_gamma   90.00
#
_symmetry.space_group_name_H-M   'P 1'
#
loop_
_entity.id
_entity.type
_entity.pdbx_description
1 polymer ?
#
loop_
_entity_poly.entity_id
_entity_poly.type
_entity_poly.pdbx_seq_one_letter_code
_entity_poly.pdbx_strand_id
1 'polypeptide(L)'
;MTKLIIDGKEIDVPAEYTLLQACEAAGAEIPRFCYHERLSIAGNCRMCLVEVKGGPKPVASCAWGVRDCRPGPKGEPPEISTRSPMVKKAREGVMEFLLINHPLDCPICDQGGECDLQDQAMGYGVDTSRFAENKRAVEDKYLGALVKTSMNRCIQCTRCVRFSAEVAGAPEMGATGRGEDMEITTYLQHALTSELQGNLVDICPVGALTSKPYAFAARPWELGKTQSIDVMDGVGSAIRVDTRGREVMRVLPRINEAVNEEWISDKTRHVVDGLRTQRLDRPYIREAGKLRAASWPEAFAAIAAKAARTDGKRIGAVAGDLAGVEEMFALKDLLAKFGSANLAVQGGDAFDPALGRGSYIFNPTLVGVEQADALLIIGANPRKEAAVFNARIRKRWRAGGFKVGVIGAKADLTYEYDYLGAGSETLGELAAGKHSFMDVLKNAKNPIILVGAGAASRHDGAAILAAAAKLALDVGAVKDGWNGLGVLHETASRVGALDIGFVAGPGGLNAAQMTTFGTLDLLFLLGADEIKAPDGTFVVYIGTHGDRGAHRADVILPAAAYTEKSAIYVNTEGRVQMTGRAAFPPGEAREDWAIVRALSEALGKKLGYDSLAALRQAIFKAVPHLIRLDQIEAGSADQIKKLAGKGGSTEKAPFKPLVEDFYLTNPIARASAVMAECSRLASGQMLTAAE
;
A
#
# COMPACT_ATOMS: atom_id res chain seq x y z
N MET A 1 22.69 -20.73 17.96
CA MET A 1 23.80 -19.83 18.33
C MET A 1 25.09 -20.58 18.07
N THR A 2 25.81 -20.17 17.04
CA THR A 2 27.04 -20.76 16.52
C THR A 2 28.11 -19.67 16.51
N LYS A 3 29.27 -19.96 17.09
CA LYS A 3 30.40 -19.03 17.12
C LYS A 3 31.14 -18.99 15.79
N LEU A 4 31.48 -17.77 15.35
CA LEU A 4 32.29 -17.48 14.16
C LEU A 4 33.29 -16.37 14.50
N ILE A 5 34.41 -16.33 13.78
CA ILE A 5 35.33 -15.20 13.81
C ILE A 5 35.23 -14.50 12.45
N ILE A 6 34.79 -13.25 12.42
CA ILE A 6 34.66 -12.45 11.19
C ILE A 6 35.60 -11.25 11.27
N ASP A 7 36.58 -11.19 10.37
CA ASP A 7 37.62 -10.14 10.36
C ASP A 7 38.27 -9.93 11.74
N GLY A 8 38.52 -11.03 12.45
CA GLY A 8 39.11 -11.04 13.79
C GLY A 8 38.13 -10.77 14.95
N LYS A 9 36.85 -10.52 14.67
CA LYS A 9 35.81 -10.35 15.70
C LYS A 9 35.06 -11.66 15.94
N GLU A 10 35.04 -12.15 17.17
CA GLU A 10 34.19 -13.27 17.55
C GLU A 10 32.73 -12.80 17.66
N ILE A 11 31.82 -13.49 16.99
CA ILE A 11 30.38 -13.25 17.04
C ILE A 11 29.62 -14.55 17.30
N ASP A 12 28.41 -14.41 17.83
CA ASP A 12 27.47 -15.51 17.99
C ASP A 12 26.19 -15.21 17.19
N VAL A 13 25.86 -16.09 16.25
CA VAL A 13 24.72 -15.93 15.33
C VAL A 13 23.91 -17.22 15.21
N PRO A 14 22.65 -17.16 14.78
CA PRO A 14 21.86 -18.35 14.46
C PRO A 14 22.53 -19.23 13.40
N ALA A 15 22.40 -20.56 13.52
CA ALA A 15 23.05 -21.50 12.62
C ALA A 15 22.47 -21.47 11.18
N GLU A 16 21.21 -21.02 11.11
CA GLU A 16 20.40 -20.79 9.92
C GLU A 16 20.79 -19.54 9.14
N TYR A 17 21.64 -18.65 9.70
CA TYR A 17 22.14 -17.50 8.94
C TYR A 17 23.02 -17.96 7.77
N THR A 18 22.99 -17.17 6.70
CA THR A 18 24.03 -17.20 5.67
C THR A 18 25.29 -16.52 6.20
N LEU A 19 26.45 -16.80 5.58
CA LEU A 19 27.68 -16.07 5.90
C LEU A 19 27.55 -14.57 5.64
N LEU A 20 26.74 -14.16 4.65
CA LEU A 20 26.48 -12.75 4.36
C LEU A 20 25.79 -12.07 5.56
N GLN A 21 24.71 -12.66 6.08
CA GLN A 21 23.99 -12.15 7.25
C GLN A 21 24.87 -12.18 8.52
N ALA A 22 25.70 -13.20 8.68
CA ALA A 22 26.66 -13.26 9.77
C ALA A 22 27.71 -12.13 9.67
N CYS A 23 28.21 -11.85 8.46
CA CYS A 23 29.13 -10.73 8.21
C CYS A 23 28.46 -9.37 8.52
N GLU A 24 27.22 -9.16 8.08
CA GLU A 24 26.46 -7.95 8.38
C GLU A 24 26.22 -7.78 9.88
N ALA A 25 25.94 -8.87 10.62
CA ALA A 25 25.85 -8.85 12.08
C ALA A 25 27.17 -8.48 12.77
N ALA A 26 28.33 -8.76 12.16
CA ALA A 26 29.64 -8.30 12.61
C ALA A 26 29.97 -6.84 12.21
N GLY A 27 29.07 -6.19 11.46
CA GLY A 27 29.27 -4.86 10.90
C GLY A 27 30.13 -4.82 9.63
N ALA A 28 30.32 -5.97 8.96
CA ALA A 28 31.01 -6.03 7.68
C ALA A 28 30.01 -5.88 6.53
N GLU A 29 30.27 -4.92 5.63
CA GLU A 29 29.49 -4.72 4.42
C GLU A 29 30.00 -5.64 3.29
N ILE A 30 29.09 -6.42 2.70
CA ILE A 30 29.40 -7.35 1.62
C ILE A 30 28.71 -6.90 0.34
N PRO A 31 29.44 -6.61 -0.75
CA PRO A 31 28.83 -6.18 -2.01
C PRO A 31 28.01 -7.30 -2.64
N ARG A 32 26.86 -6.91 -3.21
CA ARG A 32 25.80 -7.84 -3.65
C ARG A 32 25.00 -7.26 -4.81
N PHE A 33 24.69 -8.11 -5.79
CA PHE A 33 23.81 -7.77 -6.92
C PHE A 33 22.63 -8.72 -7.11
N CYS A 34 22.80 -10.02 -6.87
CA CYS A 34 21.70 -10.97 -6.99
C CYS A 34 21.04 -11.26 -5.65
N TYR A 35 21.75 -11.19 -4.53
CA TYR A 35 21.12 -11.37 -3.21
C TYR A 35 20.15 -10.23 -2.91
N HIS A 36 18.98 -10.56 -2.35
CA HIS A 36 17.97 -9.64 -1.85
C HIS A 36 17.27 -10.35 -0.70
N GLU A 37 17.08 -9.69 0.44
CA GLU A 37 16.62 -10.28 1.70
C GLU A 37 15.24 -10.94 1.56
N ARG A 38 14.38 -10.34 0.73
CA ARG A 38 13.00 -10.78 0.46
C ARG A 38 12.82 -11.78 -0.68
N LEU A 39 13.89 -12.18 -1.36
CA LEU A 39 13.83 -13.17 -2.44
C LEU A 39 14.53 -14.46 -2.03
N SER A 40 14.23 -15.56 -2.72
CA SER A 40 15.07 -16.76 -2.62
C SER A 40 16.54 -16.44 -2.88
N ILE A 41 17.46 -17.26 -2.39
CA ILE A 41 18.89 -17.05 -2.59
C ILE A 41 19.30 -17.43 -4.02
N ALA A 42 20.12 -16.61 -4.67
CA ALA A 42 20.80 -16.95 -5.93
C ALA A 42 22.28 -16.61 -5.84
N GLY A 43 23.10 -17.36 -6.57
CA GLY A 43 24.56 -17.20 -6.63
C GLY A 43 25.07 -16.68 -7.98
N ASN A 44 24.23 -15.97 -8.74
CA ASN A 44 24.50 -15.64 -10.14
C ASN A 44 25.65 -14.63 -10.31
N CYS A 45 25.70 -13.60 -9.45
CA CYS A 45 26.65 -12.50 -9.64
C CYS A 45 28.05 -12.73 -9.06
N ARG A 46 28.19 -13.61 -8.06
CA ARG A 46 29.45 -13.85 -7.32
C ARG A 46 30.13 -12.61 -6.70
N MET A 47 29.46 -11.47 -6.58
CA MET A 47 30.06 -10.27 -5.97
C MET A 47 30.30 -10.41 -4.46
N CYS A 48 29.51 -11.26 -3.80
CA CYS A 48 29.51 -11.48 -2.35
C CYS A 48 30.60 -12.45 -1.85
N LEU A 49 31.62 -12.73 -2.66
CA LEU A 49 32.67 -13.68 -2.30
C LEU A 49 33.40 -13.25 -1.02
N VAL A 50 33.62 -14.21 -0.12
CA VAL A 50 34.40 -14.09 1.13
C VAL A 50 35.35 -15.27 1.26
N GLU A 51 36.43 -15.12 2.03
CA GLU A 51 37.37 -16.20 2.30
C GLU A 51 36.99 -16.88 3.62
N VAL A 52 36.80 -18.20 3.59
CA VAL A 52 36.77 -19.03 4.79
C VAL A 52 38.18 -19.58 4.97
N LYS A 53 38.82 -19.30 6.10
CA LYS A 53 40.22 -19.65 6.36
C LYS A 53 40.43 -21.17 6.26
N GLY A 54 41.46 -21.56 5.51
CA GLY A 54 41.74 -22.98 5.19
C GLY A 54 40.91 -23.54 4.03
N GLY A 55 40.00 -22.74 3.44
CA GLY A 55 39.29 -23.08 2.22
C GLY A 55 40.16 -22.87 0.97
N PRO A 56 40.05 -23.73 -0.05
CA PRO A 56 40.87 -23.64 -1.27
C PRO A 56 40.41 -22.54 -2.24
N LYS A 57 39.22 -21.95 -2.02
CA LYS A 57 38.60 -20.95 -2.89
C LYS A 57 37.67 -20.03 -2.09
N PRO A 58 37.44 -18.80 -2.54
CA PRO A 58 36.45 -17.94 -1.91
C PRO A 58 35.03 -18.53 -2.09
N VAL A 59 34.18 -18.33 -1.10
CA VAL A 59 32.81 -18.86 -1.06
C VAL A 59 31.79 -17.74 -1.25
N ALA A 60 30.67 -18.06 -1.89
CA ALA A 60 29.57 -17.11 -2.06
C ALA A 60 28.83 -16.97 -0.72
N SER A 61 29.08 -15.87 0.00
CA SER A 61 28.54 -15.67 1.36
C SER A 61 27.01 -15.68 1.42
N CYS A 62 26.35 -15.29 0.34
CA CYS A 62 24.88 -15.24 0.27
C CYS A 62 24.21 -16.62 0.28
N ALA A 63 24.93 -17.70 -0.05
CA ALA A 63 24.38 -19.05 -0.14
C ALA A 63 25.04 -20.04 0.81
N TRP A 64 26.23 -19.74 1.30
CA TRP A 64 26.92 -20.58 2.28
C TRP A 64 26.31 -20.37 3.66
N GLY A 65 25.79 -21.42 4.28
CA GLY A 65 25.21 -21.35 5.62
C GLY A 65 26.28 -21.35 6.72
N VAL A 66 25.98 -20.70 7.84
CA VAL A 66 26.82 -20.77 9.05
C VAL A 66 26.98 -22.22 9.50
N ARG A 67 25.90 -23.01 9.48
CA ARG A 67 25.92 -24.46 9.78
C ARG A 67 26.85 -25.29 8.89
N ASP A 68 27.15 -24.81 7.69
CA ASP A 68 28.00 -25.52 6.72
C ASP A 68 29.48 -25.22 6.92
N CYS A 69 29.81 -24.29 7.83
CA CYS A 69 31.18 -23.93 8.16
C CYS A 69 31.82 -25.00 9.04
N ARG A 70 32.96 -25.52 8.60
CA ARG A 70 33.73 -26.51 9.36
C ARG A 70 34.58 -25.80 10.42
N PRO A 71 34.61 -26.30 11.67
CA PRO A 71 35.55 -25.83 12.69
C PRO A 71 37.00 -26.01 12.24
N GLY A 72 37.89 -25.23 12.84
CA GLY A 72 39.33 -25.37 12.63
C GLY A 72 39.86 -26.74 13.09
N PRO A 73 41.10 -27.12 12.72
CA PRO A 73 41.69 -28.42 13.06
C PRO A 73 41.74 -28.75 14.55
N LYS A 74 41.68 -27.73 15.42
CA LYS A 74 41.67 -27.84 16.89
C LYS A 74 40.30 -27.60 17.52
N GLY A 75 39.22 -27.60 16.73
CA GLY A 75 37.87 -27.26 17.19
C GLY A 75 37.63 -25.76 17.34
N GLU A 76 38.50 -24.93 16.79
CA GLU A 76 38.37 -23.47 16.80
C GLU A 76 37.15 -23.02 15.97
N PRO A 77 36.48 -21.91 16.34
CA PRO A 77 35.40 -21.35 15.53
C PRO A 77 35.85 -21.08 14.08
N PRO A 78 35.00 -21.30 13.07
CA PRO A 78 35.32 -20.97 11.69
C PRO A 78 35.66 -19.48 11.54
N GLU A 79 36.74 -19.18 10.82
CA GLU A 79 37.24 -17.81 10.60
C GLU A 79 36.96 -17.37 9.16
N ILE A 80 36.29 -16.23 9.02
CA ILE A 80 35.90 -15.60 7.77
C ILE A 80 36.66 -14.28 7.63
N SER A 81 37.32 -14.10 6.49
CA SER A 81 37.92 -12.83 6.10
C SER A 81 37.12 -12.22 4.95
N THR A 82 36.70 -10.97 5.12
CA THR A 82 35.97 -10.20 4.10
C THR A 82 36.88 -9.23 3.35
N ARG A 83 38.13 -9.08 3.79
CA ARG A 83 39.10 -8.08 3.32
C ARG A 83 40.46 -8.65 2.91
N SER A 84 40.60 -9.97 2.83
CA SER A 84 41.86 -10.58 2.42
C SER A 84 42.24 -10.20 0.98
N PRO A 85 43.53 -10.33 0.60
CA PRO A 85 43.96 -10.14 -0.78
C PRO A 85 43.20 -11.03 -1.77
N MET A 86 42.84 -12.26 -1.36
CA MET A 86 42.04 -13.18 -2.17
C MET A 86 40.64 -12.62 -2.43
N VAL A 87 39.95 -12.13 -1.40
CA VAL A 87 38.61 -11.56 -1.52
C VAL A 87 38.63 -10.30 -2.37
N LYS A 88 39.58 -9.40 -2.13
CA LYS A 88 39.74 -8.18 -2.92
C LYS A 88 39.91 -8.52 -4.39
N LYS A 89 40.83 -9.45 -4.72
CA LYS A 89 41.08 -9.85 -6.10
C LYS A 89 39.87 -10.51 -6.76
N ALA A 90 39.12 -11.31 -6.01
CA ALA A 90 37.90 -11.93 -6.49
C ALA A 90 36.81 -10.91 -6.82
N ARG A 91 36.60 -9.90 -5.96
CA ARG A 91 35.61 -8.82 -6.18
C ARG A 91 35.99 -7.94 -7.36
N GLU A 92 37.26 -7.55 -7.47
CA GLU A 92 37.79 -6.83 -8.63
C GLU A 92 37.54 -7.60 -9.93
N GLY A 93 37.85 -8.90 -9.96
CA GLY A 93 37.63 -9.75 -11.13
C GLY A 93 36.16 -9.92 -11.50
N VAL A 94 35.28 -10.10 -10.50
CA VAL A 94 33.83 -10.18 -10.74
C VAL A 94 33.30 -8.85 -11.28
N MET A 95 33.72 -7.72 -10.69
CA MET A 95 33.30 -6.40 -11.16
C MET A 95 33.74 -6.16 -12.60
N GLU A 96 34.96 -6.56 -12.95
CA GLU A 96 35.43 -6.50 -14.33
C GLU A 96 34.54 -7.32 -15.27
N PHE A 97 34.21 -8.58 -14.93
CA PHE A 97 33.29 -9.40 -15.75
C PHE A 97 31.92 -8.75 -15.92
N LEU A 98 31.38 -8.12 -14.88
CA LEU A 98 30.11 -7.40 -14.95
C LEU A 98 30.18 -6.19 -15.90
N LEU A 99 31.31 -5.49 -15.94
CA LEU A 99 31.50 -4.27 -16.74
C LEU A 99 31.95 -4.55 -18.18
N ILE A 100 32.48 -5.74 -18.50
CA ILE A 100 32.95 -6.12 -19.85
C ILE A 100 31.87 -5.83 -20.89
N ASN A 101 30.65 -6.34 -20.67
CA ASN A 101 29.53 -6.20 -21.60
C ASN A 101 28.53 -5.10 -21.20
N HIS A 102 28.76 -4.39 -20.09
CA HIS A 102 27.90 -3.28 -19.68
C HIS A 102 28.17 -2.04 -20.55
N PRO A 103 27.13 -1.34 -21.04
CA PRO A 103 27.28 -0.16 -21.91
C PRO A 103 27.74 1.06 -21.11
N LEU A 104 28.34 2.02 -21.81
CA LEU A 104 28.81 3.30 -21.23
C LEU A 104 27.66 4.33 -21.11
N ASP A 105 26.52 3.86 -20.61
CA ASP A 105 25.27 4.60 -20.61
C ASP A 105 25.08 5.48 -19.38
N CYS A 106 26.02 5.50 -18.42
CA CYS A 106 25.86 6.22 -17.15
C CYS A 106 25.32 7.67 -17.30
N PRO A 107 25.75 8.47 -18.29
CA PRO A 107 25.22 9.82 -18.48
C PRO A 107 23.75 9.89 -18.90
N ILE A 108 23.25 8.88 -19.61
CA ILE A 108 21.85 8.83 -20.10
C ILE A 108 20.97 7.91 -19.25
N CYS A 109 21.56 7.03 -18.44
CA CYS A 109 20.87 6.06 -17.60
C CYS A 109 20.14 6.74 -16.45
N ASP A 110 18.84 6.52 -16.27
CA ASP A 110 18.04 7.15 -15.20
C ASP A 110 18.53 6.82 -13.78
N GLN A 111 19.03 5.59 -13.58
CA GLN A 111 19.60 5.16 -12.30
C GLN A 111 20.99 5.77 -12.00
N GLY A 112 21.57 6.57 -12.90
CA GLY A 112 22.84 7.25 -12.62
C GLY A 112 22.75 8.07 -11.32
N GLY A 113 23.69 7.83 -10.39
CA GLY A 113 23.72 8.43 -9.04
C GLY A 113 22.93 7.68 -7.96
N GLU A 114 22.26 6.58 -8.29
CA GLU A 114 21.63 5.66 -7.34
C GLU A 114 21.75 4.19 -7.81
N CYS A 115 22.81 3.88 -8.57
CA CYS A 115 23.02 2.58 -9.21
C CYS A 115 24.00 1.75 -8.37
N ASP A 116 23.55 0.59 -7.86
CA ASP A 116 24.41 -0.33 -7.11
C ASP A 116 25.69 -0.68 -7.89
N LEU A 117 25.58 -0.87 -9.22
CA LEU A 117 26.74 -1.21 -10.04
C LEU A 117 27.75 -0.07 -10.11
N GLN A 118 27.29 1.17 -10.18
CA GLN A 118 28.17 2.34 -10.17
C GLN A 118 28.89 2.45 -8.83
N ASP A 119 28.15 2.37 -7.73
CA ASP A 119 28.69 2.56 -6.38
C ASP A 119 29.63 1.42 -5.98
N GLN A 120 29.25 0.18 -6.27
CA GLN A 120 30.11 -0.98 -5.98
C GLN A 120 31.30 -1.07 -6.93
N ALA A 121 31.22 -0.59 -8.18
CA ALA A 121 32.39 -0.47 -9.05
C ALA A 121 33.39 0.53 -8.48
N MET A 122 32.92 1.67 -8.00
CA MET A 122 33.76 2.67 -7.34
C MET A 122 34.38 2.15 -6.03
N GLY A 123 33.62 1.39 -5.25
CA GLY A 123 34.07 0.89 -3.94
C GLY A 123 34.93 -0.38 -3.98
N TYR A 124 34.68 -1.29 -4.92
CA TYR A 124 35.28 -2.63 -4.94
C TYR A 124 35.88 -3.05 -6.30
N GLY A 125 35.74 -2.22 -7.33
CA GLY A 125 36.26 -2.47 -8.68
C GLY A 125 37.69 -1.98 -8.89
N VAL A 126 38.15 -2.08 -10.14
CA VAL A 126 39.40 -1.52 -10.64
C VAL A 126 39.14 -0.20 -11.39
N ASP A 127 40.15 0.65 -11.49
CA ASP A 127 40.05 2.00 -12.08
C ASP A 127 40.11 2.04 -13.61
N THR A 128 40.45 0.92 -14.25
CA THR A 128 40.73 0.82 -15.70
C THR A 128 40.14 -0.45 -16.30
N SER A 129 39.76 -0.39 -17.58
CA SER A 129 39.29 -1.56 -18.35
C SER A 129 40.43 -2.17 -19.16
N ARG A 130 40.54 -3.51 -19.12
CA ARG A 130 41.41 -4.28 -20.02
C ARG A 130 40.66 -4.78 -21.26
N PHE A 131 39.34 -4.68 -21.27
CA PHE A 131 38.49 -5.15 -22.36
C PHE A 131 38.41 -4.10 -23.47
N ALA A 132 38.84 -4.49 -24.66
CA ALA A 132 38.93 -3.64 -25.86
C ALA A 132 38.14 -4.20 -27.06
N GLU A 133 37.34 -5.25 -26.85
CA GLU A 133 36.52 -5.87 -27.89
C GLU A 133 35.13 -5.23 -27.95
N ASN A 134 34.31 -5.70 -28.90
CA ASN A 134 32.94 -5.26 -29.03
C ASN A 134 32.09 -5.81 -27.88
N LYS A 135 31.35 -4.91 -27.23
CA LYS A 135 30.34 -5.29 -26.22
C LYS A 135 29.15 -5.91 -26.93
N ARG A 136 28.52 -6.91 -26.29
CA ARG A 136 27.26 -7.46 -26.78
C ARG A 136 26.16 -6.39 -26.82
N ALA A 137 25.20 -6.58 -27.71
CA ALA A 137 23.96 -5.81 -27.76
C ALA A 137 22.75 -6.73 -27.57
N VAL A 138 21.74 -6.23 -26.87
CA VAL A 138 20.50 -6.91 -26.50
C VAL A 138 19.36 -5.96 -26.82
N GLU A 139 18.34 -6.47 -27.50
CA GLU A 139 17.15 -5.69 -27.83
C GLU A 139 16.32 -5.36 -26.58
N ASP A 140 15.74 -4.17 -26.58
CA ASP A 140 14.84 -3.75 -25.52
C ASP A 140 13.49 -4.47 -25.62
N LYS A 141 13.03 -4.99 -24.48
CA LYS A 141 11.79 -5.79 -24.42
C LYS A 141 10.62 -4.90 -24.02
N TYR A 142 9.48 -5.06 -24.66
CA TYR A 142 8.26 -4.39 -24.23
C TYR A 142 7.70 -5.04 -22.96
N LEU A 143 7.66 -4.29 -21.86
CA LEU A 143 7.11 -4.74 -20.57
C LEU A 143 5.83 -3.98 -20.16
N GLY A 144 5.29 -3.13 -21.04
CA GLY A 144 4.06 -2.37 -20.78
C GLY A 144 4.27 -0.86 -20.59
N ALA A 145 3.36 -0.25 -19.84
CA ALA A 145 3.32 1.19 -19.61
C ALA A 145 4.21 1.67 -18.45
N LEU A 146 4.58 0.78 -17.52
CA LEU A 146 5.22 1.17 -16.26
C LEU A 146 6.73 0.97 -16.26
N VAL A 147 7.22 -0.15 -16.81
CA VAL A 147 8.64 -0.51 -16.81
C VAL A 147 9.26 -0.25 -18.17
N LYS A 148 10.25 0.65 -18.20
CA LYS A 148 11.09 0.90 -19.36
C LYS A 148 12.31 0.00 -19.30
N THR A 149 12.64 -0.62 -20.42
CA THR A 149 13.79 -1.51 -20.57
C THR A 149 14.95 -0.82 -21.28
N SER A 150 16.16 -1.18 -20.89
CA SER A 150 17.42 -0.88 -21.57
C SER A 150 18.33 -2.08 -21.37
N MET A 151 18.07 -3.17 -22.09
CA MET A 151 18.52 -4.52 -21.74
C MET A 151 20.02 -4.73 -21.93
N ASN A 152 20.68 -3.89 -22.71
CA ASN A 152 22.15 -3.78 -22.74
C ASN A 152 22.75 -3.61 -21.34
N ARG A 153 22.06 -2.92 -20.43
CA ARG A 153 22.52 -2.67 -19.06
C ARG A 153 22.33 -3.86 -18.13
N CYS A 154 21.55 -4.86 -18.53
CA CYS A 154 21.22 -6.00 -17.67
C CYS A 154 22.47 -6.84 -17.37
N ILE A 155 22.68 -7.14 -16.09
CA ILE A 155 23.75 -8.01 -15.59
C ILE A 155 23.27 -9.43 -15.27
N GLN A 156 22.07 -9.79 -15.73
CA GLN A 156 21.48 -11.13 -15.56
C GLN A 156 21.46 -11.62 -14.10
N CYS A 157 21.25 -10.73 -13.13
CA CYS A 157 21.21 -11.07 -11.71
C CYS A 157 19.96 -11.87 -11.29
N THR A 158 18.96 -11.95 -12.18
CA THR A 158 17.66 -12.63 -12.02
C THR A 158 16.85 -12.20 -10.78
N ARG A 159 17.08 -11.00 -10.23
CA ARG A 159 16.21 -10.42 -9.18
C ARG A 159 14.79 -10.22 -9.71
N CYS A 160 14.63 -9.65 -10.91
CA CYS A 160 13.32 -9.45 -11.55
C CYS A 160 12.53 -10.75 -11.76
N VAL A 161 13.17 -11.78 -12.31
CA VAL A 161 12.55 -13.10 -12.55
C VAL A 161 12.02 -13.70 -11.24
N ARG A 162 12.85 -13.69 -10.20
CA ARG A 162 12.45 -14.20 -8.88
C ARG A 162 11.36 -13.36 -8.25
N PHE A 163 11.46 -12.03 -8.29
CA PHE A 163 10.38 -11.16 -7.78
C PHE A 163 9.04 -11.45 -8.46
N SER A 164 9.04 -11.54 -9.78
CA SER A 164 7.86 -11.84 -10.61
C SER A 164 7.20 -13.15 -10.16
N ALA A 165 7.99 -14.22 -10.02
CA ALA A 165 7.48 -15.54 -9.63
C ALA A 165 7.11 -15.64 -8.14
N GLU A 166 7.89 -15.02 -7.27
CA GLU A 166 7.85 -15.28 -5.83
C GLU A 166 6.96 -14.32 -5.06
N VAL A 167 7.09 -13.02 -5.33
CA VAL A 167 6.42 -11.93 -4.59
C VAL A 167 5.19 -11.46 -5.34
N ALA A 168 5.35 -11.09 -6.61
CA ALA A 168 4.23 -10.65 -7.45
C ALA A 168 3.30 -11.81 -7.81
N GLY A 169 3.82 -13.03 -7.86
CA GLY A 169 3.06 -14.22 -8.21
C GLY A 169 2.57 -14.26 -9.66
N ALA A 170 3.20 -13.46 -10.53
CA ALA A 170 3.00 -13.44 -11.97
C ALA A 170 4.32 -13.86 -12.63
N PRO A 171 4.57 -15.15 -12.88
CA PRO A 171 5.84 -15.66 -13.42
C PRO A 171 5.99 -15.37 -14.94
N GLU A 172 5.81 -14.11 -15.33
CA GLU A 172 5.85 -13.65 -16.72
C GLU A 172 7.29 -13.36 -17.18
N MET A 173 8.16 -12.98 -16.25
CA MET A 173 9.59 -12.75 -16.48
C MET A 173 10.37 -14.06 -16.42
N GLY A 174 11.26 -14.29 -17.38
CA GLY A 174 12.11 -15.48 -17.46
C GLY A 174 13.52 -15.18 -17.99
N ALA A 175 14.34 -16.22 -18.03
CA ALA A 175 15.65 -16.22 -18.67
C ALA A 175 15.63 -17.21 -19.84
N THR A 176 15.95 -16.73 -21.05
CA THR A 176 15.99 -17.53 -22.28
C THR A 176 17.40 -17.52 -22.85
N GLY A 177 17.78 -18.57 -23.59
CA GLY A 177 19.14 -18.72 -24.10
C GLY A 177 20.13 -19.27 -23.07
N ARG A 178 21.43 -19.18 -23.37
CA ARG A 178 22.53 -19.68 -22.51
C ARG A 178 23.82 -18.90 -22.77
N GLY A 179 24.73 -18.90 -21.80
CA GLY A 179 26.02 -18.22 -21.96
C GLY A 179 25.85 -16.70 -22.02
N GLU A 180 26.60 -16.04 -22.91
CA GLU A 180 26.51 -14.59 -23.11
C GLU A 180 25.23 -14.14 -23.81
N ASP A 181 24.61 -15.03 -24.60
CA ASP A 181 23.34 -14.85 -25.30
C ASP A 181 22.12 -15.06 -24.39
N MET A 182 22.33 -15.20 -23.07
CA MET A 182 21.22 -15.30 -22.13
C MET A 182 20.54 -13.94 -21.94
N GLU A 183 19.25 -13.92 -22.23
CA GLU A 183 18.40 -12.73 -22.12
C GLU A 183 17.35 -12.88 -21.03
N ILE A 184 17.11 -11.79 -20.32
CA ILE A 184 15.95 -11.66 -19.45
C ILE A 184 14.81 -11.09 -20.28
N THR A 185 13.72 -11.82 -20.42
CA THR A 185 12.58 -11.42 -21.27
C THR A 185 11.27 -11.91 -20.68
N THR A 186 10.14 -11.39 -21.19
CA THR A 186 8.86 -12.08 -21.09
C THR A 186 8.75 -13.07 -22.25
N TYR A 187 8.22 -14.27 -22.00
CA TYR A 187 8.23 -15.36 -23.00
C TYR A 187 7.46 -15.02 -24.29
N LEU A 188 6.47 -14.13 -24.21
CA LEU A 188 5.63 -13.72 -25.34
C LEU A 188 5.71 -12.20 -25.66
N GLN A 189 6.64 -11.44 -25.06
CA GLN A 189 6.72 -9.97 -25.22
C GLN A 189 5.42 -9.19 -24.92
N HIS A 190 4.56 -9.73 -24.05
CA HIS A 190 3.38 -9.01 -23.56
C HIS A 190 3.76 -8.06 -22.42
N ALA A 191 2.89 -7.07 -22.21
CA ALA A 191 2.93 -6.22 -21.03
C ALA A 191 2.78 -7.05 -19.75
N LEU A 192 3.48 -6.65 -18.69
CA LEU A 192 3.33 -7.28 -17.38
C LEU A 192 1.95 -6.97 -16.79
N THR A 193 1.32 -7.98 -16.18
CA THR A 193 -0.08 -7.88 -15.72
C THR A 193 -0.22 -7.64 -14.22
N SER A 194 0.84 -7.88 -13.45
CA SER A 194 0.82 -7.73 -11.98
C SER A 194 0.65 -6.28 -11.55
N GLU A 195 -0.07 -6.07 -10.45
CA GLU A 195 -0.27 -4.81 -9.73
C GLU A 195 0.95 -4.38 -8.89
N LEU A 196 2.02 -5.18 -8.92
CA LEU A 196 3.29 -4.94 -8.22
C LEU A 196 4.49 -4.83 -9.18
N GLN A 197 4.26 -4.69 -10.49
CA GLN A 197 5.33 -4.76 -11.50
C GLN A 197 6.34 -3.60 -11.40
N GLY A 198 5.93 -2.45 -10.90
CA GLY A 198 6.75 -1.26 -10.73
C GLY A 198 7.88 -1.46 -9.71
N ASN A 199 7.75 -2.42 -8.79
CA ASN A 199 8.84 -2.79 -7.87
C ASN A 199 10.03 -3.46 -8.60
N LEU A 200 9.85 -3.90 -9.86
CA LEU A 200 10.97 -4.37 -10.69
C LEU A 200 12.02 -3.27 -10.93
N VAL A 201 11.62 -1.99 -10.86
CA VAL A 201 12.53 -0.85 -10.99
C VAL A 201 13.45 -0.75 -9.78
N ASP A 202 12.91 -0.94 -8.57
CA ASP A 202 13.69 -0.85 -7.33
C ASP A 202 14.58 -2.07 -7.14
N ILE A 203 14.09 -3.25 -7.53
CA ILE A 203 14.84 -4.48 -7.35
C ILE A 203 16.00 -4.62 -8.33
N CYS A 204 15.97 -3.89 -9.45
CA CYS A 204 17.02 -3.93 -10.44
C CYS A 204 18.24 -3.13 -9.95
N PRO A 205 19.39 -3.77 -9.71
CA PRO A 205 20.59 -3.08 -9.22
C PRO A 205 21.28 -2.21 -10.28
N VAL A 206 20.71 -2.16 -11.48
CA VAL A 206 21.24 -1.48 -12.67
C VAL A 206 20.09 -0.84 -13.41
N GLY A 207 20.36 0.18 -14.23
CA GLY A 207 19.31 0.90 -14.98
C GLY A 207 18.76 0.15 -16.20
N ALA A 208 18.71 -1.18 -16.13
CA ALA A 208 18.11 -2.03 -17.15
C ALA A 208 16.58 -2.02 -17.08
N LEU A 209 16.02 -1.93 -15.87
CA LEU A 209 14.59 -1.75 -15.62
C LEU A 209 14.40 -0.42 -14.89
N THR A 210 13.73 0.52 -15.54
CA THR A 210 13.52 1.89 -15.02
C THR A 210 12.05 2.27 -15.10
N SER A 211 11.63 3.30 -14.35
CA SER A 211 10.24 3.76 -14.41
C SER A 211 10.01 4.53 -15.70
N LYS A 212 9.13 4.01 -16.56
CA LYS A 212 8.77 4.64 -17.84
C LYS A 212 8.09 6.01 -17.65
N PRO A 213 7.14 6.20 -16.70
CA PRO A 213 6.57 7.52 -16.43
C PRO A 213 7.56 8.58 -15.92
N TYR A 214 8.61 8.15 -15.21
CA TYR A 214 9.63 9.03 -14.64
C TYR A 214 10.81 9.29 -15.59
N ALA A 215 10.89 8.55 -16.70
CA ALA A 215 12.10 8.48 -17.51
C ALA A 215 12.63 9.86 -17.91
N PHE A 216 13.90 10.13 -17.60
CA PHE A 216 14.63 11.36 -17.88
C PHE A 216 14.05 12.65 -17.25
N ALA A 217 13.10 12.55 -16.31
CA ALA A 217 12.42 13.73 -15.76
C ALA A 217 13.28 14.50 -14.75
N ALA A 218 14.10 13.80 -13.95
CA ALA A 218 14.98 14.39 -12.94
C ALA A 218 16.14 13.44 -12.56
N ARG A 219 17.12 13.94 -11.80
CA ARG A 219 18.21 13.14 -11.23
C ARG A 219 18.06 12.91 -9.72
N PRO A 220 18.54 11.79 -9.17
CA PRO A 220 18.36 11.47 -7.74
C PRO A 220 18.87 12.53 -6.76
N TRP A 221 19.91 13.29 -7.15
CA TRP A 221 20.51 14.36 -6.36
C TRP A 221 19.77 15.71 -6.45
N GLU A 222 18.84 15.87 -7.39
CA GLU A 222 18.01 17.08 -7.53
C GLU A 222 16.77 17.07 -6.63
N LEU A 223 16.45 15.91 -6.04
CA LEU A 223 15.15 15.66 -5.43
C LEU A 223 15.15 15.92 -3.92
N GLY A 224 14.15 16.65 -3.46
CA GLY A 224 13.78 16.74 -2.05
C GLY A 224 13.07 15.46 -1.62
N LYS A 225 13.60 14.79 -0.59
CA LYS A 225 13.14 13.46 -0.14
C LYS A 225 12.34 13.58 1.14
N THR A 226 11.03 13.32 1.07
CA THR A 226 10.15 13.38 2.24
C THR A 226 9.61 12.00 2.58
N GLN A 227 9.85 11.52 3.79
CA GLN A 227 9.23 10.29 4.28
C GLN A 227 7.75 10.55 4.57
N SER A 228 6.88 9.67 4.08
CA SER A 228 5.43 9.79 4.22
C SER A 228 4.77 8.41 4.22
N ILE A 229 3.45 8.37 4.05
CA ILE A 229 2.66 7.16 3.88
C ILE A 229 1.78 7.25 2.64
N ASP A 230 1.42 6.09 2.11
CA ASP A 230 0.46 5.93 1.04
C ASP A 230 -0.98 5.97 1.56
N VAL A 231 -1.89 6.47 0.71
CA VAL A 231 -3.33 6.51 0.97
C VAL A 231 -4.14 5.96 -0.21
N MET A 232 -3.50 5.32 -1.20
CA MET A 232 -4.19 4.77 -2.37
C MET A 232 -5.02 3.51 -2.07
N ASP A 233 -4.79 2.89 -0.92
CA ASP A 233 -5.54 1.77 -0.36
C ASP A 233 -5.56 1.82 1.18
N GLY A 234 -6.19 0.84 1.83
CA GLY A 234 -6.25 0.75 3.29
C GLY A 234 -5.03 0.14 3.98
N VAL A 235 -3.95 -0.21 3.26
CA VAL A 235 -2.74 -0.81 3.85
C VAL A 235 -1.87 0.23 4.56
N GLY A 236 -1.83 1.46 4.04
CA GLY A 236 -1.01 2.53 4.58
C GLY A 236 0.50 2.29 4.39
N SER A 237 0.89 1.86 3.18
CA SER A 237 2.29 1.52 2.88
C SER A 237 3.25 2.68 3.19
N ALA A 238 4.41 2.38 3.76
CA ALA A 238 5.43 3.39 4.04
C ALA A 238 6.13 3.81 2.73
N ILE A 239 6.18 5.11 2.46
CA ILE A 239 6.71 5.65 1.21
C ILE A 239 7.70 6.80 1.43
N ARG A 240 8.42 7.12 0.37
CA ARG A 240 9.21 8.33 0.19
C ARG A 240 8.69 9.08 -1.02
N VAL A 241 8.28 10.32 -0.81
CA VAL A 241 7.83 11.23 -1.85
C VAL A 241 9.01 12.10 -2.26
N ASP A 242 9.46 11.94 -3.50
CA ASP A 242 10.56 12.72 -4.07
C ASP A 242 10.00 13.87 -4.90
N THR A 243 10.44 15.10 -4.58
CA THR A 243 9.92 16.33 -5.18
C THR A 243 11.01 17.13 -5.87
N ARG A 244 10.65 17.88 -6.92
CA ARG A 244 11.50 18.93 -7.50
C ARG A 244 10.72 20.24 -7.50
N GLY A 245 11.08 21.15 -6.61
CA GLY A 245 10.27 22.34 -6.35
C GLY A 245 8.92 21.95 -5.73
N ARG A 246 7.82 22.31 -6.39
CA ARG A 246 6.45 22.00 -5.91
C ARG A 246 5.88 20.71 -6.50
N GLU A 247 6.55 20.11 -7.48
CA GLU A 247 6.05 18.93 -8.17
C GLU A 247 6.57 17.65 -7.53
N VAL A 248 5.68 16.69 -7.31
CA VAL A 248 6.06 15.31 -6.99
C VAL A 248 6.56 14.67 -8.29
N MET A 249 7.78 14.14 -8.26
CA MET A 249 8.42 13.53 -9.42
C MET A 249 8.30 12.01 -9.41
N ARG A 250 8.42 11.39 -8.24
CA ARG A 250 8.26 9.94 -8.06
C ARG A 250 7.90 9.59 -6.61
N VAL A 251 7.33 8.41 -6.43
CA VAL A 251 7.07 7.80 -5.12
C VAL A 251 7.82 6.47 -5.05
N LEU A 252 8.67 6.32 -4.04
CA LEU A 252 9.41 5.07 -3.77
C LEU A 252 8.95 4.44 -2.46
N PRO A 253 9.08 3.12 -2.29
CA PRO A 253 8.81 2.47 -1.01
C PRO A 253 9.83 2.88 0.05
N ARG A 254 9.42 2.78 1.31
CA ARG A 254 10.32 2.79 2.46
C ARG A 254 10.18 1.47 3.21
N ILE A 255 11.30 0.99 3.75
CA ILE A 255 11.31 -0.23 4.54
C ILE A 255 10.41 -0.07 5.78
N ASN A 256 9.42 -0.94 5.91
CA ASN A 256 8.60 -1.11 7.10
C ASN A 256 8.14 -2.58 7.20
N GLU A 257 8.87 -3.37 8.00
CA GLU A 257 8.57 -4.78 8.29
C GLU A 257 7.14 -5.01 8.75
N ALA A 258 6.57 -4.04 9.46
CA ALA A 258 5.24 -4.16 10.06
C ALA A 258 4.11 -3.99 9.04
N VAL A 259 4.37 -3.34 7.89
CA VAL A 259 3.34 -2.99 6.91
C VAL A 259 3.66 -3.58 5.55
N ASN A 260 4.52 -2.91 4.78
CA ASN A 260 4.72 -3.20 3.36
C ASN A 260 6.04 -3.90 3.03
N GLU A 261 6.83 -4.25 4.06
CA GLU A 261 8.23 -4.70 3.92
C GLU A 261 9.00 -3.65 3.10
N GLU A 262 9.15 -3.87 1.79
CA GLU A 262 9.89 -2.99 0.88
C GLU A 262 9.09 -2.69 -0.40
N TRP A 263 7.81 -3.09 -0.45
CA TRP A 263 7.00 -3.07 -1.66
C TRP A 263 5.95 -1.96 -1.61
N ILE A 264 5.55 -1.46 -2.78
CA ILE A 264 4.35 -0.64 -2.94
C ILE A 264 3.60 -1.07 -4.19
N SER A 265 2.31 -0.79 -4.23
CA SER A 265 1.49 -1.08 -5.40
C SER A 265 1.84 -0.18 -6.60
N ASP A 266 1.54 -0.63 -7.81
CA ASP A 266 1.74 0.16 -9.03
C ASP A 266 0.92 1.44 -9.01
N LYS A 267 -0.29 1.39 -8.46
CA LYS A 267 -1.13 2.56 -8.20
C LYS A 267 -0.38 3.55 -7.31
N THR A 268 0.08 3.13 -6.13
CA THR A 268 0.86 3.96 -5.20
C THR A 268 2.07 4.61 -5.87
N ARG A 269 2.82 3.85 -6.68
CA ARG A 269 4.07 4.28 -7.30
C ARG A 269 3.86 5.29 -8.43
N HIS A 270 2.83 5.08 -9.25
CA HIS A 270 2.69 5.74 -10.54
C HIS A 270 1.52 6.72 -10.65
N VAL A 271 0.74 6.93 -9.58
CA VAL A 271 -0.34 7.95 -9.52
C VAL A 271 0.16 9.41 -9.59
N VAL A 272 1.47 9.61 -9.68
CA VAL A 272 2.16 10.90 -9.51
C VAL A 272 1.68 11.98 -10.47
N ASP A 273 1.39 11.62 -11.73
CA ASP A 273 0.85 12.56 -12.72
C ASP A 273 -0.59 13.00 -12.41
N GLY A 274 -1.37 12.16 -11.72
CA GLY A 274 -2.68 12.50 -11.18
C GLY A 274 -2.61 13.66 -10.19
N LEU A 275 -1.56 13.75 -9.36
CA LEU A 275 -1.37 14.85 -8.42
C LEU A 275 -1.15 16.22 -9.10
N ARG A 276 -0.89 16.25 -10.41
CA ARG A 276 -0.70 17.48 -11.21
C ARG A 276 -1.93 17.85 -12.04
N THR A 277 -2.79 16.89 -12.32
CA THR A 277 -3.84 16.99 -13.34
C THR A 277 -5.22 17.12 -12.68
N GLN A 278 -6.13 17.90 -13.27
CA GLN A 278 -7.49 18.13 -12.75
C GLN A 278 -7.55 18.61 -11.28
N ARG A 279 -6.48 19.27 -10.81
CA ARG A 279 -6.39 19.80 -9.45
C ARG A 279 -7.28 21.03 -9.26
N LEU A 280 -7.98 21.06 -8.14
CA LEU A 280 -8.74 22.23 -7.70
C LEU A 280 -7.78 23.26 -7.10
N ASP A 281 -7.67 24.43 -7.71
CA ASP A 281 -6.69 25.47 -7.35
C ASP A 281 -7.33 26.71 -6.70
N ARG A 282 -8.65 26.88 -6.80
CA ARG A 282 -9.40 28.03 -6.25
C ARG A 282 -10.86 27.63 -5.94
N PRO A 283 -11.61 28.42 -5.15
CA PRO A 283 -13.02 28.16 -4.93
C PRO A 283 -13.87 28.30 -6.19
N TYR A 284 -14.95 27.52 -6.27
CA TYR A 284 -15.95 27.65 -7.34
C TYR A 284 -17.37 27.68 -6.76
N ILE A 285 -18.26 28.43 -7.41
CA ILE A 285 -19.69 28.48 -7.08
C ILE A 285 -20.49 28.15 -8.35
N ARG A 286 -21.54 27.36 -8.19
CA ARG A 286 -22.48 27.06 -9.27
C ARG A 286 -23.50 28.18 -9.42
N GLU A 287 -23.52 28.80 -10.59
CA GLU A 287 -24.50 29.80 -10.99
C GLU A 287 -25.00 29.46 -12.40
N ALA A 288 -26.32 29.53 -12.61
CA ALA A 288 -26.97 29.19 -13.88
C ALA A 288 -26.52 27.82 -14.46
N GLY A 289 -26.31 26.83 -13.58
CA GLY A 289 -25.90 25.47 -13.96
C GLY A 289 -24.40 25.29 -14.27
N LYS A 290 -23.60 26.36 -14.27
CA LYS A 290 -22.15 26.31 -14.53
C LYS A 290 -21.34 26.67 -13.29
N LEU A 291 -20.19 26.03 -13.11
CA LEU A 291 -19.23 26.41 -12.08
C LEU A 291 -18.44 27.63 -12.56
N ARG A 292 -18.48 28.73 -11.80
CA ARG A 292 -17.60 29.89 -11.98
C ARG A 292 -16.55 29.94 -10.86
N ALA A 293 -15.37 30.45 -11.17
CA ALA A 293 -14.39 30.76 -10.15
C ALA A 293 -14.94 31.81 -9.18
N ALA A 294 -14.62 31.67 -7.90
CA ALA A 294 -15.03 32.56 -6.83
C ALA A 294 -13.88 32.78 -5.85
N SER A 295 -13.95 33.88 -5.11
CA SER A 295 -13.07 34.12 -3.97
C SER A 295 -13.51 33.33 -2.74
N TRP A 296 -12.59 33.12 -1.78
CA TRP A 296 -12.92 32.49 -0.50
C TRP A 296 -14.09 33.17 0.25
N PRO A 297 -14.15 34.52 0.37
CA PRO A 297 -15.29 35.18 1.00
C PRO A 297 -16.63 34.94 0.30
N GLU A 298 -16.66 34.95 -1.04
CA GLU A 298 -17.89 34.65 -1.80
C GLU A 298 -18.36 33.21 -1.55
N ALA A 299 -17.44 32.24 -1.62
CA ALA A 299 -17.76 30.84 -1.39
C ALA A 299 -18.30 30.60 0.02
N PHE A 300 -17.67 31.18 1.04
CA PHE A 300 -18.15 31.11 2.41
C PHE A 300 -19.48 31.82 2.61
N ALA A 301 -19.70 32.97 1.99
CA ALA A 301 -20.98 33.67 2.05
C ALA A 301 -22.12 32.86 1.44
N ALA A 302 -21.89 32.17 0.32
CA ALA A 302 -22.88 31.29 -0.31
C ALA A 302 -23.26 30.12 0.61
N ILE A 303 -22.26 29.48 1.24
CA ILE A 303 -22.51 28.39 2.20
C ILE A 303 -23.25 28.92 3.43
N ALA A 304 -22.84 30.07 3.98
CA ALA A 304 -23.47 30.69 5.13
C ALA A 304 -24.94 31.06 4.87
N ALA A 305 -25.23 31.61 3.68
CA ALA A 305 -26.59 31.95 3.28
C ALA A 305 -27.52 30.72 3.24
N LYS A 306 -27.00 29.57 2.77
CA LYS A 306 -27.74 28.31 2.80
C LYS A 306 -27.88 27.77 4.22
N ALA A 307 -26.79 27.66 4.96
CA ALA A 307 -26.76 27.10 6.31
C ALA A 307 -27.66 27.87 7.29
N ALA A 308 -27.72 29.20 7.17
CA ALA A 308 -28.57 30.05 8.03
C ALA A 308 -30.09 29.75 7.87
N ARG A 309 -30.51 29.14 6.76
CA ARG A 309 -31.91 28.81 6.46
C ARG A 309 -32.22 27.32 6.60
N THR A 310 -31.25 26.53 7.06
CA THR A 310 -31.35 25.08 7.14
C THR A 310 -31.36 24.64 8.60
N ASP A 311 -32.33 23.80 8.98
CA ASP A 311 -32.31 23.10 10.27
C ASP A 311 -31.08 22.19 10.33
N GLY A 312 -30.33 22.22 11.43
CA GLY A 312 -29.16 21.37 11.63
C GLY A 312 -29.41 19.89 11.39
N LYS A 313 -30.62 19.39 11.67
CA LYS A 313 -30.99 17.99 11.39
C LYS A 313 -31.05 17.65 9.89
N ARG A 314 -31.09 18.66 9.02
CA ARG A 314 -31.08 18.57 7.56
C ARG A 314 -29.72 18.93 6.95
N ILE A 315 -28.68 19.02 7.78
CA ILE A 315 -27.29 19.15 7.37
C ILE A 315 -26.62 17.79 7.56
N GLY A 316 -25.81 17.34 6.60
CA GLY A 316 -25.02 16.12 6.74
C GLY A 316 -23.62 16.23 6.13
N ALA A 317 -22.75 15.29 6.47
CA ALA A 317 -21.41 15.20 5.91
C ALA A 317 -21.02 13.76 5.57
N VAL A 318 -20.40 13.58 4.40
CA VAL A 318 -19.82 12.32 3.96
C VAL A 318 -18.33 12.51 3.72
N ALA A 319 -17.52 11.68 4.39
CA ALA A 319 -16.07 11.61 4.18
C ALA A 319 -15.73 10.59 3.10
N GLY A 320 -14.90 11.01 2.15
CA GLY A 320 -14.35 10.16 1.09
C GLY A 320 -13.13 9.37 1.52
N ASP A 321 -12.60 8.61 0.58
CA ASP A 321 -11.63 7.52 0.84
C ASP A 321 -10.22 8.01 1.23
N LEU A 322 -9.92 9.27 0.92
CA LEU A 322 -8.60 9.89 1.10
C LEU A 322 -8.56 10.92 2.24
N ALA A 323 -9.66 11.13 2.95
CA ALA A 323 -9.76 12.11 4.04
C ALA A 323 -8.89 11.68 5.25
N GLY A 324 -8.10 12.61 5.77
CA GLY A 324 -7.34 12.48 7.00
C GLY A 324 -8.20 12.69 8.25
N VAL A 325 -7.69 12.23 9.40
CA VAL A 325 -8.41 12.27 10.68
C VAL A 325 -8.70 13.70 11.12
N GLU A 326 -7.76 14.63 10.91
CA GLU A 326 -7.89 16.02 11.35
C GLU A 326 -9.09 16.74 10.74
N GLU A 327 -9.25 16.66 9.42
CA GLU A 327 -10.37 17.30 8.73
C GLU A 327 -11.71 16.61 9.00
N MET A 328 -11.74 15.29 9.14
CA MET A 328 -12.94 14.58 9.54
C MET A 328 -13.37 15.00 10.96
N PHE A 329 -12.43 15.11 11.89
CA PHE A 329 -12.72 15.56 13.25
C PHE A 329 -13.22 17.01 13.26
N ALA A 330 -12.58 17.90 12.50
CA ALA A 330 -13.00 19.29 12.41
C ALA A 330 -14.41 19.44 11.83
N LEU A 331 -14.74 18.66 10.80
CA LEU A 331 -16.06 18.70 10.17
C LEU A 331 -17.13 18.11 11.10
N LYS A 332 -16.80 17.05 11.84
CA LYS A 332 -17.66 16.48 12.89
C LYS A 332 -17.99 17.51 13.96
N ASP A 333 -17.00 18.21 14.49
CA ASP A 333 -17.21 19.26 15.51
C ASP A 333 -18.09 20.40 14.97
N LEU A 334 -17.90 20.77 13.70
CA LEU A 334 -18.71 21.81 13.05
C LEU A 334 -20.19 21.37 12.97
N LEU A 335 -20.46 20.15 12.51
CA LEU A 335 -21.82 19.62 12.40
C LEU A 335 -22.48 19.47 13.78
N ALA A 336 -21.72 19.08 14.80
CA ALA A 336 -22.20 19.03 16.18
C ALA A 336 -22.67 20.41 16.69
N LYS A 337 -22.00 21.51 16.31
CA LYS A 337 -22.43 22.89 16.64
C LYS A 337 -23.71 23.35 15.93
N PHE A 338 -24.10 22.65 14.86
CA PHE A 338 -25.42 22.78 14.23
C PHE A 338 -26.47 21.83 14.84
N GLY A 339 -26.07 20.89 15.70
CA GLY A 339 -26.96 19.84 16.22
C GLY A 339 -27.22 18.71 15.21
N SER A 340 -26.37 18.58 14.18
CA SER A 340 -26.43 17.46 13.24
C SER A 340 -25.66 16.25 13.77
N ALA A 341 -26.26 15.07 13.63
CA ALA A 341 -25.63 13.77 13.84
C ALA A 341 -25.45 12.98 12.53
N ASN A 342 -25.69 13.62 11.38
CA ASN A 342 -25.67 12.99 10.05
C ASN A 342 -24.24 12.98 9.52
N LEU A 343 -23.47 11.98 9.93
CA LEU A 343 -22.09 11.76 9.51
C LEU A 343 -22.00 10.37 8.89
N ALA A 344 -21.27 10.24 7.79
CA ALA A 344 -20.94 8.93 7.27
C ALA A 344 -19.58 8.94 6.58
N VAL A 345 -18.99 7.76 6.50
CA VAL A 345 -17.84 7.50 5.62
C VAL A 345 -18.32 6.60 4.49
N GLN A 346 -17.77 6.78 3.29
CA GLN A 346 -18.12 5.96 2.14
C GLN A 346 -17.97 4.46 2.44
N GLY A 347 -19.02 3.67 2.16
CA GLY A 347 -19.05 2.23 2.45
C GLY A 347 -18.99 1.89 3.95
N GLY A 348 -19.23 2.86 4.83
CA GLY A 348 -19.05 2.71 6.28
C GLY A 348 -20.29 2.25 7.05
N ASP A 349 -21.47 2.22 6.42
CA ASP A 349 -22.77 2.19 7.11
C ASP A 349 -23.00 0.96 8.00
N ALA A 350 -22.34 -0.17 7.72
CA ALA A 350 -22.48 -1.40 8.51
C ALA A 350 -21.56 -1.46 9.74
N PHE A 351 -20.57 -0.57 9.84
CA PHE A 351 -19.63 -0.57 10.95
C PHE A 351 -20.16 0.30 12.09
N ASP A 352 -20.29 -0.29 13.28
CA ASP A 352 -20.75 0.38 14.50
C ASP A 352 -19.57 0.52 15.48
N PRO A 353 -18.93 1.70 15.60
CA PRO A 353 -17.83 1.92 16.52
C PRO A 353 -18.19 1.66 17.99
N ALA A 354 -19.48 1.68 18.38
CA ALA A 354 -19.91 1.36 19.73
C ALA A 354 -19.69 -0.11 20.11
N LEU A 355 -19.49 -0.99 19.12
CA LEU A 355 -19.08 -2.38 19.32
C LEU A 355 -17.59 -2.52 19.68
N GLY A 356 -16.81 -1.45 19.52
CA GLY A 356 -15.38 -1.37 19.81
C GLY A 356 -14.48 -1.73 18.63
N ARG A 357 -13.21 -1.30 18.68
CA ARG A 357 -12.27 -1.39 17.53
C ARG A 357 -12.16 -2.79 16.91
N GLY A 358 -12.22 -3.83 17.74
CA GLY A 358 -12.13 -5.21 17.27
C GLY A 358 -13.21 -5.62 16.27
N SER A 359 -14.33 -4.91 16.20
CA SER A 359 -15.40 -5.20 15.23
C SER A 359 -15.11 -4.71 13.81
N TYR A 360 -14.11 -3.83 13.63
CA TYR A 360 -13.84 -3.21 12.33
C TYR A 360 -12.37 -3.12 11.94
N ILE A 361 -11.40 -3.51 12.78
CA ILE A 361 -9.98 -3.57 12.36
C ILE A 361 -9.59 -4.99 11.91
N PHE A 362 -8.48 -5.10 11.19
CA PHE A 362 -7.81 -6.36 10.93
C PHE A 362 -7.00 -6.79 12.17
N ASN A 363 -7.68 -7.42 13.14
CA ASN A 363 -7.08 -7.76 14.44
C ASN A 363 -5.83 -8.66 14.39
N PRO A 364 -5.66 -9.61 13.43
CA PRO A 364 -4.45 -10.42 13.37
C PRO A 364 -3.17 -9.64 13.12
N THR A 365 -3.26 -8.38 12.67
CA THR A 365 -2.17 -7.55 12.12
C THR A 365 -1.64 -8.08 10.78
N LEU A 366 -1.10 -7.20 9.95
CA LEU A 366 -0.54 -7.54 8.64
C LEU A 366 0.58 -8.58 8.81
N VAL A 367 1.48 -8.40 9.78
CA VAL A 367 2.55 -9.36 10.10
C VAL A 367 2.00 -10.67 10.65
N GLY A 368 0.95 -10.63 11.46
CA GLY A 368 0.40 -11.85 12.08
C GLY A 368 -0.17 -12.84 11.08
N VAL A 369 -0.45 -12.45 9.84
CA VAL A 369 -0.78 -13.39 8.76
C VAL A 369 0.30 -14.45 8.57
N GLU A 370 1.56 -14.13 8.86
CA GLU A 370 2.69 -15.06 8.77
C GLU A 370 2.64 -16.17 9.83
N GLN A 371 1.83 -16.00 10.89
CA GLN A 371 1.62 -16.99 11.96
C GLN A 371 0.36 -17.84 11.77
N ALA A 372 -0.45 -17.54 10.75
CA ALA A 372 -1.70 -18.23 10.48
C ALA A 372 -1.48 -19.57 9.77
N ASP A 373 -2.39 -20.52 9.96
CA ASP A 373 -2.39 -21.84 9.29
C ASP A 373 -3.66 -22.11 8.48
N ALA A 374 -4.72 -21.33 8.69
CA ALA A 374 -5.87 -21.26 7.80
C ALA A 374 -6.34 -19.81 7.61
N LEU A 375 -6.89 -19.51 6.43
CA LEU A 375 -7.47 -18.21 6.09
C LEU A 375 -8.78 -18.44 5.33
N LEU A 376 -9.87 -17.87 5.84
CA LEU A 376 -11.14 -17.73 5.12
C LEU A 376 -11.30 -16.29 4.66
N ILE A 377 -11.44 -16.08 3.35
CA ILE A 377 -11.70 -14.77 2.74
C ILE A 377 -13.20 -14.68 2.40
N ILE A 378 -13.88 -13.68 2.94
CA ILE A 378 -15.32 -13.45 2.76
C ILE A 378 -15.53 -12.13 2.02
N GLY A 379 -15.89 -12.23 0.74
CA GLY A 379 -16.29 -11.13 -0.13
C GLY A 379 -15.22 -10.05 -0.31
N ALA A 380 -13.95 -10.44 -0.27
CA ALA A 380 -12.80 -9.57 -0.53
C ALA A 380 -11.98 -10.10 -1.71
N ASN A 381 -11.35 -9.20 -2.46
CA ASN A 381 -10.26 -9.54 -3.36
C ASN A 381 -8.98 -8.81 -2.90
N PRO A 382 -8.17 -9.42 -2.00
CA PRO A 382 -6.99 -8.76 -1.45
C PRO A 382 -5.99 -8.31 -2.53
N ARG A 383 -5.91 -9.00 -3.67
CA ARG A 383 -5.02 -8.61 -4.78
C ARG A 383 -5.33 -7.22 -5.31
N LYS A 384 -6.62 -6.85 -5.39
CA LYS A 384 -7.05 -5.53 -5.89
C LYS A 384 -7.28 -4.52 -4.76
N GLU A 385 -7.78 -4.96 -3.62
CA GLU A 385 -8.14 -4.07 -2.51
C GLU A 385 -6.94 -3.69 -1.64
N ALA A 386 -5.92 -4.56 -1.57
CA ALA A 386 -4.73 -4.39 -0.73
C ALA A 386 -3.55 -5.20 -1.29
N ALA A 387 -3.07 -4.83 -2.48
CA ALA A 387 -2.13 -5.64 -3.28
C ALA A 387 -0.87 -6.09 -2.50
N VAL A 388 -0.32 -5.20 -1.67
CA VAL A 388 0.85 -5.52 -0.82
C VAL A 388 0.50 -6.52 0.28
N PHE A 389 -0.70 -6.44 0.86
CA PHE A 389 -1.17 -7.44 1.81
C PHE A 389 -1.38 -8.80 1.14
N ASN A 390 -1.88 -8.84 -0.10
CA ASN A 390 -1.97 -10.06 -0.90
C ASN A 390 -0.60 -10.70 -1.11
N ALA A 391 0.44 -9.92 -1.39
CA ALA A 391 1.82 -10.42 -1.49
C ALA A 391 2.31 -11.03 -0.17
N ARG A 392 1.90 -10.49 0.98
CA ARG A 392 2.21 -11.08 2.30
C ARG A 392 1.45 -12.37 2.56
N ILE A 393 0.17 -12.45 2.17
CA ILE A 393 -0.60 -13.72 2.20
C ILE A 393 0.10 -14.76 1.31
N ARG A 394 0.55 -14.36 0.11
CA ARG A 394 1.32 -15.21 -0.79
C ARG A 394 2.62 -15.70 -0.15
N LYS A 395 3.38 -14.81 0.50
CA LYS A 395 4.60 -15.17 1.24
C LYS A 395 4.30 -16.27 2.25
N ARG A 396 3.22 -16.13 3.03
CA ARG A 396 2.79 -17.18 3.97
C ARG A 396 2.39 -18.48 3.28
N TRP A 397 1.63 -18.40 2.19
CA TRP A 397 1.21 -19.56 1.40
C TRP A 397 2.41 -20.35 0.85
N ARG A 398 3.45 -19.66 0.34
CA ARG A 398 4.67 -20.29 -0.16
C ARG A 398 5.45 -21.07 0.90
N ALA A 399 5.31 -20.72 2.18
CA ALA A 399 5.92 -21.46 3.29
C ALA A 399 5.25 -22.82 3.55
N GLY A 400 4.10 -23.11 2.93
CA GLY A 400 3.38 -24.39 3.06
C GLY A 400 2.56 -24.51 4.34
N GLY A 401 1.68 -25.52 4.41
CA GLY A 401 0.83 -25.74 5.59
C GLY A 401 -0.12 -24.57 5.90
N PHE A 402 -0.59 -23.87 4.88
CA PHE A 402 -1.53 -22.75 4.99
C PHE A 402 -2.69 -22.98 4.02
N LYS A 403 -3.90 -23.17 4.55
CA LYS A 403 -5.11 -23.43 3.75
C LYS A 403 -5.92 -22.16 3.57
N VAL A 404 -6.24 -21.82 2.32
CA VAL A 404 -7.02 -20.62 2.00
C VAL A 404 -8.36 -21.04 1.41
N GLY A 405 -9.45 -20.52 1.95
CA GLY A 405 -10.80 -20.69 1.45
C GLY A 405 -11.40 -19.35 1.03
N VAL A 406 -12.20 -19.32 -0.03
CA VAL A 406 -12.82 -18.09 -0.54
C VAL A 406 -14.33 -18.25 -0.66
N ILE A 407 -15.07 -17.32 -0.04
CA ILE A 407 -16.50 -17.10 -0.26
C ILE A 407 -16.66 -15.74 -0.92
N GLY A 408 -16.98 -15.70 -2.22
CA GLY A 408 -17.14 -14.45 -2.95
C GLY A 408 -16.97 -14.63 -4.46
N ALA A 409 -16.58 -13.57 -5.17
CA ALA A 409 -16.28 -13.69 -6.59
C ALA A 409 -15.00 -14.51 -6.83
N LYS A 410 -15.00 -15.38 -7.84
CA LYS A 410 -13.78 -16.05 -8.31
C LYS A 410 -12.82 -15.00 -8.87
N ALA A 411 -11.59 -15.00 -8.36
CA ALA A 411 -10.52 -14.13 -8.83
C ALA A 411 -9.19 -14.86 -8.77
N ASP A 412 -8.23 -14.43 -9.59
CA ASP A 412 -6.84 -14.87 -9.46
C ASP A 412 -6.18 -14.09 -8.32
N LEU A 413 -5.94 -14.75 -7.19
CA LEU A 413 -5.27 -14.17 -6.02
C LEU A 413 -3.75 -14.36 -6.04
N THR A 414 -3.21 -14.90 -7.14
CA THR A 414 -1.82 -15.35 -7.33
C THR A 414 -1.44 -16.65 -6.62
N TYR A 415 -2.27 -17.16 -5.72
CA TYR A 415 -2.07 -18.42 -4.99
C TYR A 415 -3.31 -19.30 -5.05
N GLU A 416 -3.11 -20.61 -4.90
CA GLU A 416 -4.21 -21.58 -4.89
C GLU A 416 -5.09 -21.44 -3.64
N TYR A 417 -6.40 -21.60 -3.83
CA TYR A 417 -7.40 -21.56 -2.77
C TYR A 417 -8.58 -22.50 -3.04
N ASP A 418 -9.26 -22.90 -1.97
CA ASP A 418 -10.50 -23.67 -2.04
C ASP A 418 -11.67 -22.70 -2.25
N TYR A 419 -12.29 -22.73 -3.42
CA TYR A 419 -13.49 -21.94 -3.67
C TYR A 419 -14.71 -22.58 -3.02
N LEU A 420 -15.26 -21.94 -1.99
CA LEU A 420 -16.35 -22.50 -1.19
C LEU A 420 -17.73 -22.09 -1.73
N GLY A 421 -17.84 -20.89 -2.29
CA GLY A 421 -19.11 -20.39 -2.84
C GLY A 421 -19.13 -18.88 -3.06
N ALA A 422 -20.27 -18.35 -3.51
CA ALA A 422 -20.35 -16.99 -4.05
C ALA A 422 -20.83 -15.92 -3.05
N GLY A 423 -21.44 -16.29 -1.93
CA GLY A 423 -22.18 -15.33 -1.10
C GLY A 423 -22.49 -15.79 0.32
N SER A 424 -23.38 -15.04 0.98
CA SER A 424 -23.77 -15.22 2.38
C SER A 424 -24.42 -16.58 2.69
N GLU A 425 -25.09 -17.22 1.72
CA GLU A 425 -25.67 -18.55 1.89
C GLU A 425 -24.58 -19.58 2.23
N THR A 426 -23.46 -19.56 1.50
CA THR A 426 -22.28 -20.41 1.77
C THR A 426 -21.68 -20.11 3.14
N LEU A 427 -21.66 -18.84 3.57
CA LEU A 427 -21.19 -18.47 4.91
C LEU A 427 -22.10 -19.11 5.99
N GLY A 428 -23.41 -19.08 5.78
CA GLY A 428 -24.38 -19.75 6.66
C GLY A 428 -24.24 -21.27 6.66
N GLU A 429 -24.01 -21.90 5.51
CA GLU A 429 -23.78 -23.34 5.38
C GLU A 429 -22.48 -23.79 6.05
N LEU A 430 -21.40 -23.01 5.88
CA LEU A 430 -20.12 -23.24 6.55
C LEU A 430 -20.28 -23.14 8.07
N ALA A 431 -20.94 -22.09 8.56
CA ALA A 431 -21.23 -21.92 9.99
C ALA A 431 -22.12 -23.03 10.55
N ALA A 432 -23.01 -23.61 9.73
CA ALA A 432 -23.81 -24.77 10.08
C ALA A 432 -23.05 -26.12 10.00
N GLY A 433 -21.76 -26.11 9.64
CA GLY A 433 -20.92 -27.30 9.53
C GLY A 433 -21.22 -28.18 8.30
N LYS A 434 -21.87 -27.64 7.27
CA LYS A 434 -22.22 -28.38 6.04
C LYS A 434 -21.08 -28.45 5.02
N HIS A 435 -20.00 -27.71 5.24
CA HIS A 435 -18.85 -27.67 4.35
C HIS A 435 -17.60 -28.22 5.05
N SER A 436 -16.81 -29.02 4.32
CA SER A 436 -15.54 -29.60 4.78
C SER A 436 -14.50 -28.59 5.26
N PHE A 437 -14.57 -27.33 4.82
CA PHE A 437 -13.64 -26.28 5.24
C PHE A 437 -13.85 -25.87 6.71
N MET A 438 -15.00 -26.22 7.31
CA MET A 438 -15.23 -26.04 8.75
C MET A 438 -14.22 -26.85 9.58
N ASP A 439 -13.89 -28.06 9.15
CA ASP A 439 -12.91 -28.90 9.84
C ASP A 439 -11.50 -28.35 9.69
N VAL A 440 -11.18 -27.75 8.54
CA VAL A 440 -9.91 -27.04 8.32
C VAL A 440 -9.78 -25.89 9.32
N LEU A 441 -10.81 -25.07 9.48
CA LEU A 441 -10.81 -23.94 10.41
C LEU A 441 -10.73 -24.38 11.87
N LYS A 442 -11.48 -25.42 12.28
CA LYS A 442 -11.45 -25.93 13.67
C LYS A 442 -10.13 -26.59 14.05
N ASN A 443 -9.46 -27.24 13.11
CA ASN A 443 -8.19 -27.91 13.34
C ASN A 443 -6.99 -26.95 13.23
N ALA A 444 -7.19 -25.76 12.67
CA ALA A 444 -6.16 -24.73 12.60
C ALA A 444 -5.87 -24.17 14.00
N LYS A 445 -4.59 -23.96 14.28
CA LYS A 445 -4.11 -23.32 15.50
C LYS A 445 -4.45 -21.84 15.47
N ASN A 446 -4.18 -21.15 14.37
CA ASN A 446 -4.31 -19.71 14.23
C ASN A 446 -5.12 -19.38 12.95
N PRO A 447 -6.42 -19.73 12.90
CA PRO A 447 -7.25 -19.42 11.75
C PRO A 447 -7.53 -17.92 11.68
N ILE A 448 -7.63 -17.39 10.45
CA ILE A 448 -8.07 -16.03 10.15
C ILE A 448 -9.41 -16.07 9.42
N ILE A 449 -10.36 -15.27 9.87
CA ILE A 449 -11.63 -14.97 9.20
C ILE A 449 -11.55 -13.53 8.70
N LEU A 450 -11.25 -13.35 7.42
CA LEU A 450 -11.08 -12.06 6.76
C LEU A 450 -12.37 -11.65 6.05
N VAL A 451 -12.98 -10.56 6.45
CA VAL A 451 -14.17 -9.99 5.80
C VAL A 451 -13.78 -8.75 5.00
N GLY A 452 -14.08 -8.73 3.71
CA GLY A 452 -13.90 -7.54 2.89
C GLY A 452 -14.92 -6.46 3.26
N ALA A 453 -14.48 -5.21 3.34
CA ALA A 453 -15.40 -4.10 3.60
C ALA A 453 -16.48 -3.95 2.51
N GLY A 454 -16.26 -4.48 1.30
CA GLY A 454 -17.27 -4.55 0.25
C GLY A 454 -18.45 -5.47 0.60
N ALA A 455 -18.19 -6.60 1.25
CA ALA A 455 -19.24 -7.47 1.77
C ALA A 455 -20.02 -6.78 2.89
N ALA A 456 -19.32 -6.01 3.73
CA ALA A 456 -19.93 -5.20 4.78
C ALA A 456 -20.68 -3.96 4.24
N SER A 457 -20.36 -3.46 3.04
CA SER A 457 -21.02 -2.28 2.47
C SER A 457 -22.43 -2.55 1.92
N ARG A 458 -22.88 -3.80 1.95
CA ARG A 458 -24.24 -4.19 1.57
C ARG A 458 -25.26 -3.75 2.63
N HIS A 459 -26.53 -3.73 2.23
CA HIS A 459 -27.63 -3.47 3.15
C HIS A 459 -27.69 -4.47 4.32
N ASP A 460 -27.35 -5.75 4.08
CA ASP A 460 -27.23 -6.80 5.09
C ASP A 460 -25.82 -6.92 5.70
N GLY A 461 -24.95 -5.93 5.49
CA GLY A 461 -23.54 -5.94 5.89
C GLY A 461 -23.29 -6.17 7.37
N ALA A 462 -24.11 -5.57 8.24
CA ALA A 462 -24.02 -5.77 9.68
C ALA A 462 -24.31 -7.23 10.10
N ALA A 463 -25.24 -7.89 9.41
CA ALA A 463 -25.55 -9.30 9.64
C ALA A 463 -24.41 -10.22 9.15
N ILE A 464 -23.76 -9.86 8.03
CA ILE A 464 -22.58 -10.57 7.52
C ILE A 464 -21.42 -10.48 8.52
N LEU A 465 -21.13 -9.29 9.05
CA LEU A 465 -20.11 -9.09 10.08
C LEU A 465 -20.41 -9.88 11.35
N ALA A 466 -21.67 -9.87 11.81
CA ALA A 466 -22.09 -10.66 12.97
C ALA A 466 -21.95 -12.17 12.73
N ALA A 467 -22.31 -12.67 11.54
CA ALA A 467 -22.14 -14.08 11.17
C ALA A 467 -20.67 -14.49 11.10
N ALA A 468 -19.81 -13.67 10.52
CA ALA A 468 -18.36 -13.91 10.48
C ALA A 468 -17.73 -13.88 11.88
N ALA A 469 -18.16 -12.96 12.74
CA ALA A 469 -17.72 -12.89 14.14
C ALA A 469 -18.15 -14.14 14.92
N LYS A 470 -19.39 -14.61 14.72
CA LYS A 470 -19.87 -15.86 15.31
C LYS A 470 -19.04 -17.05 14.84
N LEU A 471 -18.79 -17.16 13.53
CA LEU A 471 -17.93 -18.21 12.97
C LEU A 471 -16.53 -18.18 13.60
N ALA A 472 -15.93 -16.99 13.74
CA ALA A 472 -14.62 -16.83 14.36
C ALA A 472 -14.58 -17.34 15.81
N LEU A 473 -15.64 -17.12 16.59
CA LEU A 473 -15.78 -17.66 17.95
C LEU A 473 -15.94 -19.19 17.92
N ASP A 474 -16.80 -19.71 17.04
CA ASP A 474 -17.14 -21.14 16.96
C ASP A 474 -15.95 -22.02 16.52
N VAL A 475 -15.02 -21.47 15.73
CA VAL A 475 -13.81 -22.19 15.27
C VAL A 475 -12.58 -21.93 16.16
N GLY A 476 -12.71 -21.18 17.26
CA GLY A 476 -11.58 -20.87 18.14
C GLY A 476 -10.57 -19.88 17.55
N ALA A 477 -10.98 -19.09 16.56
CA ALA A 477 -10.15 -18.02 15.99
C ALA A 477 -9.92 -16.86 16.96
N VAL A 478 -10.69 -16.77 18.05
CA VAL A 478 -10.53 -15.75 19.10
C VAL A 478 -10.20 -16.44 20.41
N LYS A 479 -8.96 -16.27 20.88
CA LYS A 479 -8.41 -16.88 22.09
C LYS A 479 -7.32 -15.99 22.69
N ASP A 480 -6.82 -16.34 23.86
CA ASP A 480 -5.72 -15.59 24.48
C ASP A 480 -4.49 -15.58 23.55
N GLY A 481 -4.03 -14.37 23.21
CA GLY A 481 -2.89 -14.15 22.31
C GLY A 481 -3.19 -14.25 20.81
N TRP A 482 -4.44 -14.54 20.38
CA TRP A 482 -4.80 -14.58 18.97
C TRP A 482 -6.23 -14.09 18.72
N ASN A 483 -6.36 -13.08 17.85
CA ASN A 483 -7.66 -12.59 17.38
C ASN A 483 -7.72 -12.68 15.86
N GLY A 484 -8.27 -13.78 15.37
CA GLY A 484 -8.35 -14.17 13.98
C GLY A 484 -9.44 -13.47 13.16
N LEU A 485 -10.38 -12.75 13.76
CA LEU A 485 -11.37 -11.98 12.99
C LEU A 485 -10.73 -10.69 12.48
N GLY A 486 -10.89 -10.36 11.20
CA GLY A 486 -10.42 -9.09 10.69
C GLY A 486 -11.23 -8.57 9.52
N VAL A 487 -11.28 -7.24 9.40
CA VAL A 487 -11.91 -6.56 8.26
C VAL A 487 -10.81 -5.98 7.37
N LEU A 488 -10.87 -6.27 6.07
CA LEU A 488 -10.03 -5.63 5.05
C LEU A 488 -10.70 -4.36 4.56
N HIS A 489 -10.09 -3.22 4.83
CA HIS A 489 -10.48 -1.94 4.25
C HIS A 489 -9.66 -1.66 2.99
N GLU A 490 -10.35 -1.28 1.93
CA GLU A 490 -9.79 -0.83 0.66
C GLU A 490 -9.43 0.66 0.64
N THR A 491 -9.81 1.41 1.68
CA THR A 491 -9.63 2.87 1.78
C THR A 491 -8.80 3.28 2.99
N ALA A 492 -8.10 4.40 2.87
CA ALA A 492 -7.21 4.91 3.92
C ALA A 492 -7.94 5.68 5.02
N SER A 493 -9.12 6.24 4.74
CA SER A 493 -9.85 7.10 5.69
C SER A 493 -10.72 6.32 6.67
N ARG A 494 -11.21 5.12 6.31
CA ARG A 494 -12.33 4.48 7.01
C ARG A 494 -12.03 4.15 8.47
N VAL A 495 -10.91 3.51 8.78
CA VAL A 495 -10.59 3.15 10.16
C VAL A 495 -10.40 4.41 11.03
N GLY A 496 -9.74 5.44 10.50
CA GLY A 496 -9.59 6.72 11.19
C GLY A 496 -10.93 7.42 11.45
N ALA A 497 -11.85 7.36 10.47
CA ALA A 497 -13.22 7.85 10.60
C ALA A 497 -13.99 7.11 11.71
N LEU A 498 -13.89 5.78 11.75
CA LEU A 498 -14.53 4.94 12.77
C LEU A 498 -13.96 5.20 14.17
N ASP A 499 -12.63 5.38 14.28
CA ASP A 499 -11.95 5.68 15.55
C ASP A 499 -12.44 6.98 16.19
N ILE A 500 -12.66 8.02 15.38
CA ILE A 500 -13.21 9.30 15.86
C ILE A 500 -14.73 9.33 15.90
N GLY A 501 -15.41 8.25 15.55
CA GLY A 501 -16.88 8.18 15.48
C GLY A 501 -17.48 9.14 14.45
N PHE A 502 -16.87 9.24 13.27
CA PHE A 502 -17.43 9.92 12.08
C PHE A 502 -18.45 8.98 11.39
N VAL A 503 -19.49 8.64 12.13
CA VAL A 503 -20.59 7.76 11.71
C VAL A 503 -21.91 8.34 12.19
N ALA A 504 -23.02 7.81 11.69
CA ALA A 504 -24.34 8.27 12.07
C ALA A 504 -24.52 8.15 13.59
N GLY A 505 -24.69 9.30 14.26
CA GLY A 505 -24.96 9.32 15.70
C GLY A 505 -26.37 8.80 16.01
N PRO A 506 -26.77 8.74 17.29
CA PRO A 506 -28.14 8.38 17.66
C PRO A 506 -29.18 9.25 16.95
N GLY A 507 -30.03 8.63 16.11
CA GLY A 507 -31.02 9.34 15.29
C GLY A 507 -30.45 10.08 14.07
N GLY A 508 -29.15 9.96 13.81
CA GLY A 508 -28.49 10.46 12.60
C GLY A 508 -28.72 9.54 11.40
N LEU A 509 -28.54 10.11 10.22
CA LEU A 509 -28.72 9.43 8.94
C LEU A 509 -27.41 8.84 8.43
N ASN A 510 -27.49 7.63 7.85
CA ASN A 510 -26.36 6.98 7.18
C ASN A 510 -26.17 7.51 5.74
N ALA A 511 -25.12 7.07 5.04
CA ALA A 511 -24.82 7.59 3.69
C ALA A 511 -25.98 7.37 2.70
N ALA A 512 -26.58 6.18 2.69
CA ALA A 512 -27.71 5.86 1.82
C ALA A 512 -28.94 6.76 2.09
N GLN A 513 -29.25 7.03 3.36
CA GLN A 513 -30.36 7.90 3.74
C GLN A 513 -30.08 9.37 3.40
N MET A 514 -28.86 9.85 3.65
CA MET A 514 -28.45 11.23 3.33
C MET A 514 -28.50 11.53 1.83
N THR A 515 -28.34 10.52 0.99
CA THR A 515 -28.40 10.64 -0.47
C THR A 515 -29.81 10.47 -1.05
N THR A 516 -30.82 10.30 -0.20
CA THR A 516 -32.22 10.25 -0.64
C THR A 516 -32.77 11.66 -0.89
N PHE A 517 -33.50 11.84 -2.00
CA PHE A 517 -34.08 13.13 -2.39
C PHE A 517 -34.98 13.71 -1.30
N GLY A 518 -34.82 14.99 -0.99
CA GLY A 518 -35.61 15.72 0.00
C GLY A 518 -35.20 15.51 1.46
N THR A 519 -34.25 14.60 1.75
CA THR A 519 -33.81 14.30 3.11
C THR A 519 -32.97 15.42 3.72
N LEU A 520 -31.94 15.88 3.01
CA LEU A 520 -31.04 16.95 3.44
C LEU A 520 -31.23 18.21 2.59
N ASP A 521 -30.99 19.38 3.18
CA ASP A 521 -30.91 20.64 2.44
C ASP A 521 -29.47 21.04 2.12
N LEU A 522 -28.52 20.61 2.95
CA LEU A 522 -27.10 20.91 2.86
C LEU A 522 -26.27 19.64 3.12
N LEU A 523 -25.40 19.29 2.19
CA LEU A 523 -24.52 18.12 2.28
C LEU A 523 -23.07 18.54 2.04
N PHE A 524 -22.20 18.24 3.00
CA PHE A 524 -20.75 18.36 2.85
C PHE A 524 -20.17 17.06 2.31
N LEU A 525 -19.42 17.16 1.21
CA LEU A 525 -18.64 16.07 0.65
C LEU A 525 -17.16 16.37 0.91
N LEU A 526 -16.57 15.68 1.88
CA LEU A 526 -15.15 15.80 2.19
C LEU A 526 -14.36 14.81 1.34
N GLY A 527 -14.02 15.23 0.12
CA GLY A 527 -13.33 14.40 -0.88
C GLY A 527 -14.12 13.17 -1.29
N ALA A 528 -15.45 13.21 -1.15
CA ALA A 528 -16.34 12.09 -1.41
C ALA A 528 -16.81 12.09 -2.86
N ASP A 529 -16.34 11.10 -3.64
CA ASP A 529 -16.56 10.98 -5.09
C ASP A 529 -17.29 9.68 -5.49
N GLU A 530 -17.47 8.74 -4.56
CA GLU A 530 -18.20 7.47 -4.83
C GLU A 530 -19.66 7.52 -4.38
N ILE A 531 -20.18 8.71 -4.06
CA ILE A 531 -21.58 8.91 -3.71
C ILE A 531 -22.27 9.86 -4.68
N LYS A 532 -23.52 9.54 -5.01
CA LYS A 532 -24.37 10.39 -5.83
C LYS A 532 -25.23 11.27 -4.93
N ALA A 533 -24.86 12.53 -4.80
CA ALA A 533 -25.69 13.49 -4.08
C ALA A 533 -27.01 13.74 -4.86
N PRO A 534 -28.17 13.74 -4.18
CA PRO A 534 -29.48 13.88 -4.82
C PRO A 534 -29.67 15.30 -5.37
N ASP A 535 -30.54 15.42 -6.38
CA ASP A 535 -30.95 16.73 -6.90
C ASP A 535 -31.64 17.55 -5.82
N GLY A 536 -31.55 18.89 -5.91
CA GLY A 536 -32.18 19.81 -4.94
C GLY A 536 -31.48 19.96 -3.59
N THR A 537 -30.53 19.08 -3.23
CA THR A 537 -29.63 19.28 -2.08
C THR A 537 -28.52 20.25 -2.47
N PHE A 538 -28.21 21.22 -1.59
CA PHE A 538 -27.07 22.11 -1.76
C PHE A 538 -25.79 21.39 -1.32
N VAL A 539 -24.86 21.19 -2.24
CA VAL A 539 -23.67 20.36 -2.03
C VAL A 539 -22.42 21.24 -1.91
N VAL A 540 -21.68 21.07 -0.82
CA VAL A 540 -20.36 21.67 -0.62
C VAL A 540 -19.30 20.59 -0.74
N TYR A 541 -18.48 20.64 -1.78
CA TYR A 541 -17.37 19.71 -1.96
C TYR A 541 -16.07 20.32 -1.47
N ILE A 542 -15.42 19.67 -0.51
CA ILE A 542 -14.10 20.02 0.02
C ILE A 542 -13.16 18.91 -0.43
N GLY A 543 -12.34 19.17 -1.44
CA GLY A 543 -11.52 18.11 -2.03
C GLY A 543 -10.45 18.62 -2.98
N THR A 544 -9.74 17.68 -3.59
CA THR A 544 -8.44 17.96 -4.22
C THR A 544 -8.49 17.95 -5.75
N HIS A 545 -9.45 17.21 -6.32
CA HIS A 545 -9.58 16.97 -7.76
C HIS A 545 -11.01 17.27 -8.23
N GLY A 546 -11.14 17.69 -9.48
CA GLY A 546 -12.42 17.84 -10.15
C GLY A 546 -12.91 16.52 -10.72
N ASP A 547 -13.60 15.71 -9.90
CA ASP A 547 -14.20 14.44 -10.30
C ASP A 547 -15.72 14.42 -9.98
N ARG A 548 -16.35 13.24 -9.86
CA ARG A 548 -17.79 13.04 -9.66
C ARG A 548 -18.43 13.96 -8.62
N GLY A 549 -17.86 14.05 -7.42
CA GLY A 549 -18.38 14.85 -6.31
C GLY A 549 -18.28 16.34 -6.59
N ALA A 550 -17.14 16.79 -7.12
CA ALA A 550 -16.92 18.17 -7.53
C ALA A 550 -17.86 18.59 -8.68
N HIS A 551 -18.09 17.71 -9.66
CA HIS A 551 -18.98 17.97 -10.79
C HIS A 551 -20.43 18.21 -10.35
N ARG A 552 -20.89 17.58 -9.26
CA ARG A 552 -22.23 17.79 -8.70
C ARG A 552 -22.30 19.02 -7.78
N ALA A 553 -21.19 19.46 -7.19
CA ALA A 553 -21.18 20.47 -6.14
C ALA A 553 -21.81 21.83 -6.54
N ASP A 554 -22.44 22.49 -5.57
CA ASP A 554 -22.90 23.88 -5.66
C ASP A 554 -21.81 24.86 -5.22
N VAL A 555 -20.96 24.46 -4.28
CA VAL A 555 -19.73 25.18 -3.89
C VAL A 555 -18.58 24.19 -3.80
N ILE A 556 -17.43 24.54 -4.39
CA ILE A 556 -16.19 23.77 -4.31
C ILE A 556 -15.17 24.56 -3.51
N LEU A 557 -14.59 23.91 -2.50
CA LEU A 557 -13.49 24.44 -1.69
C LEU A 557 -12.23 23.61 -1.96
N PRO A 558 -11.17 24.22 -2.55
CA PRO A 558 -9.99 23.49 -2.98
C PRO A 558 -9.10 23.09 -1.79
N ALA A 559 -8.85 21.80 -1.64
CA ALA A 559 -8.12 21.21 -0.52
C ALA A 559 -6.73 20.66 -0.92
N ALA A 560 -5.94 20.26 0.09
CA ALA A 560 -4.59 19.74 -0.09
C ALA A 560 -4.58 18.21 -0.28
N ALA A 561 -3.82 17.73 -1.25
CA ALA A 561 -3.58 16.29 -1.45
C ALA A 561 -2.76 15.70 -0.30
N TYR A 562 -2.75 14.38 -0.15
CA TYR A 562 -2.05 13.70 0.95
C TYR A 562 -0.53 13.97 1.00
N THR A 563 0.08 14.28 -0.15
CA THR A 563 1.50 14.69 -0.26
C THR A 563 1.74 16.15 0.12
N GLU A 564 0.68 16.94 0.30
CA GLU A 564 0.73 18.40 0.50
C GLU A 564 0.30 18.82 1.91
N LYS A 565 -0.05 17.86 2.77
CA LYS A 565 -0.47 18.09 4.16
C LYS A 565 0.14 17.08 5.11
N SER A 566 0.19 17.45 6.39
CA SER A 566 0.48 16.50 7.48
C SER A 566 -0.85 16.09 8.10
N ALA A 567 -1.26 14.85 7.84
CA ALA A 567 -2.52 14.30 8.32
C ALA A 567 -2.28 12.90 8.92
N ILE A 568 -3.05 12.58 9.95
CA ILE A 568 -3.10 11.26 10.57
C ILE A 568 -4.02 10.38 9.74
N TYR A 569 -3.56 9.17 9.46
CA TYR A 569 -4.35 8.08 8.88
C TYR A 569 -4.24 6.86 9.79
N VAL A 570 -5.24 5.99 9.72
CA VAL A 570 -5.24 4.72 10.44
C VAL A 570 -5.49 3.62 9.42
N ASN A 571 -4.55 2.69 9.28
CA ASN A 571 -4.66 1.64 8.27
C ASN A 571 -5.61 0.51 8.72
N THR A 572 -5.80 -0.49 7.87
CA THR A 572 -6.74 -1.59 8.07
C THR A 572 -6.50 -2.39 9.36
N GLU A 573 -5.25 -2.53 9.84
CA GLU A 573 -4.94 -3.22 11.10
C GLU A 573 -5.07 -2.32 12.33
N GLY A 574 -5.44 -1.05 12.15
CA GLY A 574 -5.62 -0.09 13.23
C GLY A 574 -4.34 0.65 13.64
N ARG A 575 -3.27 0.58 12.84
CA ARG A 575 -2.00 1.27 13.06
C ARG A 575 -2.13 2.74 12.71
N VAL A 576 -1.74 3.60 13.64
CA VAL A 576 -1.78 5.05 13.45
C VAL A 576 -0.54 5.49 12.69
N GLN A 577 -0.71 6.22 11.59
CA GLN A 577 0.38 6.71 10.75
C GLN A 577 0.15 8.19 10.41
N MET A 578 1.19 8.86 9.90
CA MET A 578 1.10 10.28 9.58
C MET A 578 1.84 10.58 8.28
N THR A 579 1.22 11.39 7.41
CA THR A 579 1.87 11.89 6.21
C THR A 579 2.89 12.98 6.54
N GLY A 580 3.99 12.96 5.80
CA GLY A 580 4.92 14.08 5.72
C GLY A 580 4.54 14.99 4.55
N ARG A 581 4.44 16.30 4.81
CA ARG A 581 4.18 17.29 3.76
C ARG A 581 5.41 17.44 2.86
N ALA A 582 5.33 16.93 1.63
CA ALA A 582 6.39 16.95 0.64
C ALA A 582 6.33 18.18 -0.28
N ALA A 583 5.14 18.65 -0.59
CA ALA A 583 4.89 19.83 -1.43
C ALA A 583 3.86 20.77 -0.79
N PHE A 584 3.58 21.89 -1.45
CA PHE A 584 2.51 22.81 -1.06
C PHE A 584 1.35 22.70 -2.05
N PRO A 585 0.10 22.84 -1.59
CA PRO A 585 -1.07 22.75 -2.46
C PRO A 585 -1.06 23.85 -3.56
N PRO A 586 -1.70 23.60 -4.71
CA PRO A 586 -1.68 24.51 -5.85
C PRO A 586 -2.58 25.73 -5.64
N GLY A 587 -2.20 26.86 -6.24
CA GLY A 587 -3.00 28.09 -6.22
C GLY A 587 -3.40 28.56 -4.82
N GLU A 588 -4.70 28.72 -4.61
CA GLU A 588 -5.35 29.13 -3.37
C GLU A 588 -5.83 27.95 -2.51
N ALA A 589 -5.53 26.70 -2.89
CA ALA A 589 -5.88 25.53 -2.10
C ALA A 589 -5.23 25.59 -0.70
N ARG A 590 -5.90 24.99 0.29
CA ARG A 590 -5.49 24.99 1.70
C ARG A 590 -5.63 23.60 2.31
N GLU A 591 -4.97 23.38 3.44
CA GLU A 591 -5.19 22.16 4.22
C GLU A 591 -6.66 22.08 4.68
N ASP A 592 -7.25 20.90 4.54
CA ASP A 592 -8.68 20.64 4.70
C ASP A 592 -9.22 21.10 6.05
N TRP A 593 -8.50 20.80 7.14
CA TRP A 593 -8.90 21.23 8.50
C TRP A 593 -8.93 22.76 8.63
N ALA A 594 -8.03 23.48 7.96
CA ALA A 594 -7.98 24.94 7.99
C ALA A 594 -9.15 25.55 7.22
N ILE A 595 -9.57 24.90 6.12
CA ILE A 595 -10.80 25.26 5.40
C ILE A 595 -12.01 25.15 6.32
N VAL A 596 -12.16 24.00 6.99
CA VAL A 596 -13.28 23.76 7.91
C VAL A 596 -13.25 24.74 9.09
N ARG A 597 -12.06 25.03 9.64
CA ARG A 597 -11.90 26.01 10.70
C ARG A 597 -12.30 27.42 10.24
N ALA A 598 -11.85 27.88 9.08
CA ALA A 598 -12.22 29.20 8.56
C ALA A 598 -13.72 29.27 8.24
N LEU A 599 -14.28 28.24 7.62
CA LEU A 599 -15.71 28.12 7.35
C LEU A 599 -16.54 28.19 8.64
N SER A 600 -16.11 27.51 9.71
CA SER A 600 -16.83 27.54 10.99
C SER A 600 -17.03 28.95 11.55
N GLU A 601 -16.08 29.85 11.31
CA GLU A 601 -16.15 31.25 11.72
C GLU A 601 -17.11 32.06 10.85
N ALA A 602 -17.06 31.86 9.53
CA ALA A 602 -18.02 32.44 8.60
C ALA A 602 -19.47 31.99 8.86
N LEU A 603 -19.65 30.78 9.40
CA LEU A 603 -20.94 30.22 9.80
C LEU A 603 -21.42 30.67 11.19
N GLY A 604 -20.64 31.47 11.92
CA GLY A 604 -20.96 31.86 13.30
C GLY A 604 -20.87 30.71 14.31
N LYS A 605 -20.23 29.59 13.94
CA LYS A 605 -20.06 28.36 14.73
C LYS A 605 -18.58 28.05 14.96
N LYS A 606 -17.80 29.08 15.29
CA LYS A 606 -16.33 29.05 15.45
C LYS A 606 -15.86 27.84 16.25
N LEU A 607 -14.95 27.04 15.67
CA LEU A 607 -14.28 25.92 16.32
C LEU A 607 -13.20 26.42 17.30
N GLY A 608 -12.88 25.61 18.32
CA GLY A 608 -12.05 26.01 19.47
C GLY A 608 -10.53 25.92 19.28
N TYR A 609 -10.05 25.71 18.05
CA TYR A 609 -8.62 25.53 17.73
C TYR A 609 -8.24 26.37 16.52
N ASP A 610 -7.06 26.99 16.58
CA ASP A 610 -6.54 27.89 15.53
C ASP A 610 -5.24 27.39 14.88
N SER A 611 -4.79 26.19 15.26
CA SER A 611 -3.60 25.54 14.70
C SER A 611 -3.79 24.04 14.61
N LEU A 612 -3.03 23.40 13.72
CA LEU A 612 -3.00 21.93 13.60
C LEU A 612 -2.61 21.26 14.93
N ALA A 613 -1.69 21.86 15.69
CA ALA A 613 -1.29 21.36 17.00
C ALA A 613 -2.45 21.39 18.02
N ALA A 614 -3.21 22.49 18.07
CA ALA A 614 -4.38 22.60 18.94
C ALA A 614 -5.50 21.63 18.54
N LEU A 615 -5.72 21.45 17.23
CA LEU A 615 -6.65 20.45 16.70
C LEU A 615 -6.23 19.03 17.11
N ARG A 616 -4.95 18.67 16.95
CA ARG A 616 -4.42 17.37 17.38
C ARG A 616 -4.56 17.16 18.90
N GLN A 617 -4.34 18.19 19.72
CA GLN A 617 -4.61 18.10 21.16
C GLN A 617 -6.08 17.79 21.46
N ALA A 618 -7.02 18.40 20.73
CA ALA A 618 -8.44 18.09 20.86
C ALA A 618 -8.74 16.64 20.45
N ILE A 619 -8.16 16.17 19.33
CA ILE A 619 -8.29 14.80 18.84
C ILE A 619 -7.74 13.81 19.87
N PHE A 620 -6.52 14.01 20.36
CA PHE A 620 -5.89 13.10 21.32
C PHE A 620 -6.61 13.09 22.68
N LYS A 621 -7.24 14.20 23.05
CA LYS A 621 -8.10 14.22 24.24
C LYS A 621 -9.36 13.37 24.04
N ALA A 622 -9.96 13.40 22.85
CA ALA A 622 -11.15 12.63 22.53
C ALA A 622 -10.84 11.14 22.27
N VAL A 623 -9.70 10.87 21.63
CA VAL A 623 -9.30 9.54 21.15
C VAL A 623 -7.79 9.35 21.42
N PRO A 624 -7.42 8.95 22.66
CA PRO A 624 -6.03 8.95 23.11
C PRO A 624 -5.09 8.05 22.33
N HIS A 625 -5.56 6.97 21.71
CA HIS A 625 -4.66 6.06 20.99
C HIS A 625 -4.02 6.68 19.75
N LEU A 626 -4.65 7.71 19.16
CA LEU A 626 -4.15 8.39 17.97
C LEU A 626 -2.85 9.17 18.20
N ILE A 627 -2.41 9.36 19.45
CA ILE A 627 -1.09 9.93 19.75
C ILE A 627 0.07 8.94 19.48
N ARG A 628 -0.23 7.63 19.50
CA ARG A 628 0.78 6.56 19.40
C ARG A 628 1.05 6.22 17.93
N LEU A 629 1.82 7.08 17.27
CA LEU A 629 2.26 6.84 15.89
C LEU A 629 3.01 5.49 15.80
N ASP A 630 2.73 4.77 14.72
CA ASP A 630 3.24 3.45 14.40
C ASP A 630 2.91 2.36 15.44
N GLN A 631 1.84 2.54 16.20
CA GLN A 631 1.32 1.54 17.14
C GLN A 631 -0.14 1.19 16.83
N ILE A 632 -0.55 0.01 17.30
CA ILE A 632 -1.90 -0.53 17.16
C ILE A 632 -2.54 -0.60 18.54
N GLU A 633 -3.71 0.01 18.71
CA GLU A 633 -4.58 -0.28 19.86
C GLU A 633 -5.43 -1.52 19.53
N ALA A 634 -5.10 -2.66 20.13
CA ALA A 634 -5.71 -3.93 19.79
C ALA A 634 -7.21 -3.98 20.12
N GLY A 635 -7.98 -4.68 19.28
CA GLY A 635 -9.34 -5.09 19.61
C GLY A 635 -9.35 -6.20 20.66
N SER A 636 -10.44 -6.31 21.42
CA SER A 636 -10.60 -7.35 22.45
C SER A 636 -11.61 -8.43 22.06
N ALA A 637 -11.46 -9.63 22.62
CA ALA A 637 -12.38 -10.75 22.40
C ALA A 637 -13.84 -10.39 22.76
N ASP A 638 -14.05 -9.55 23.77
CA ASP A 638 -15.39 -9.12 24.18
C ASP A 638 -16.07 -8.22 23.14
N GLN A 639 -15.31 -7.43 22.38
CA GLN A 639 -15.83 -6.67 21.25
C GLN A 639 -16.31 -7.61 20.14
N ILE A 640 -15.60 -8.71 19.90
CA ILE A 640 -16.00 -9.74 18.93
C ILE A 640 -17.28 -10.46 19.37
N LYS A 641 -17.39 -10.80 20.66
CA LYS A 641 -18.62 -11.38 21.24
C LYS A 641 -19.82 -10.43 21.10
N LYS A 642 -19.62 -9.13 21.33
CA LYS A 642 -20.66 -8.11 21.11
C LYS A 642 -21.10 -8.04 19.65
N LEU A 643 -20.16 -8.08 18.71
CA LEU A 643 -20.46 -8.10 17.28
C LEU A 643 -21.26 -9.36 16.90
N ALA A 644 -20.81 -10.54 17.33
CA ALA A 644 -21.51 -11.79 17.09
C ALA A 644 -22.95 -11.78 17.66
N GLY A 645 -23.14 -11.13 18.82
CA GLY A 645 -24.44 -11.00 19.48
C GLY A 645 -25.47 -10.12 18.75
N LYS A 646 -25.05 -9.25 17.81
CA LYS A 646 -25.99 -8.43 17.02
C LYS A 646 -26.90 -9.28 16.13
N GLY A 647 -26.40 -10.42 15.63
CA GLY A 647 -27.15 -11.30 14.73
C GLY A 647 -27.64 -10.59 13.47
N GLY A 648 -28.74 -11.10 12.90
CA GLY A 648 -29.38 -10.55 11.70
C GLY A 648 -29.66 -11.61 10.64
N SER A 649 -30.33 -11.21 9.57
CA SER A 649 -30.60 -12.05 8.41
C SER A 649 -29.82 -11.56 7.20
N THR A 650 -29.19 -12.49 6.48
CA THR A 650 -28.43 -12.19 5.27
C THR A 650 -29.28 -12.41 4.02
N GLU A 651 -29.10 -11.56 3.01
CA GLU A 651 -29.73 -11.68 1.70
C GLU A 651 -28.99 -12.69 0.84
N LYS A 652 -29.72 -13.45 0.02
CA LYS A 652 -29.16 -14.53 -0.84
C LYS A 652 -28.36 -14.05 -2.06
N ALA A 653 -28.04 -12.77 -2.16
CA ALA A 653 -27.27 -12.23 -3.28
C ALA A 653 -25.76 -12.58 -3.16
N PRO A 654 -25.06 -12.88 -4.26
CA PRO A 654 -23.62 -13.11 -4.25
C PRO A 654 -22.84 -11.86 -3.83
N PHE A 655 -21.65 -12.05 -3.26
CA PHE A 655 -20.73 -10.94 -3.02
C PHE A 655 -20.13 -10.48 -4.34
N LYS A 656 -20.09 -9.17 -4.53
CA LYS A 656 -19.50 -8.54 -5.71
C LYS A 656 -18.12 -7.98 -5.36
N PRO A 657 -17.15 -7.99 -6.29
CA PRO A 657 -15.90 -7.26 -6.11
C PRO A 657 -16.19 -5.79 -5.83
N LEU A 658 -15.54 -5.23 -4.81
CA LEU A 658 -15.67 -3.81 -4.52
C LEU A 658 -14.84 -2.97 -5.49
N VAL A 659 -13.63 -3.43 -5.77
CA VAL A 659 -12.71 -2.82 -6.74
C VAL A 659 -12.82 -3.57 -8.06
N GLU A 660 -13.54 -2.98 -9.02
CA GLU A 660 -13.62 -3.50 -10.39
C GLU A 660 -12.31 -3.25 -11.13
N ASP A 661 -11.85 -2.00 -11.11
CA ASP A 661 -10.60 -1.53 -11.72
C ASP A 661 -9.62 -1.05 -10.66
N PHE A 662 -8.51 -1.78 -10.52
CA PHE A 662 -7.44 -1.48 -9.57
C PHE A 662 -6.78 -0.11 -9.82
N TYR A 663 -6.71 0.33 -11.07
CA TYR A 663 -6.00 1.54 -11.45
C TYR A 663 -6.86 2.81 -11.33
N LEU A 664 -8.19 2.70 -11.22
CA LEU A 664 -9.13 3.84 -11.26
C LEU A 664 -9.99 3.99 -9.98
N THR A 665 -9.43 3.63 -8.83
CA THR A 665 -10.19 3.51 -7.57
C THR A 665 -10.53 4.81 -6.87
N ASN A 666 -9.80 5.90 -7.13
CA ASN A 666 -9.99 7.17 -6.42
C ASN A 666 -9.73 8.37 -7.38
N PRO A 667 -10.08 9.61 -6.99
CA PRO A 667 -9.98 10.76 -7.87
C PRO A 667 -8.57 11.05 -8.38
N ILE A 668 -7.53 10.80 -7.56
CA ILE A 668 -6.14 11.01 -7.97
C ILE A 668 -5.75 10.00 -9.06
N ALA A 669 -6.13 8.74 -8.87
CA ALA A 669 -5.88 7.69 -9.84
C ALA A 669 -6.67 7.88 -11.13
N ARG A 670 -7.92 8.37 -11.06
CA ARG A 670 -8.72 8.71 -12.24
C ARG A 670 -8.22 9.92 -13.01
N ALA A 671 -7.53 10.85 -12.35
CA ALA A 671 -6.88 11.99 -12.99
C ALA A 671 -5.53 11.63 -13.67
N SER A 672 -4.99 10.43 -13.40
CA SER A 672 -3.71 9.96 -13.96
C SER A 672 -3.89 9.35 -15.35
N ALA A 673 -3.13 9.87 -16.31
CA ALA A 673 -3.06 9.30 -17.66
C ALA A 673 -2.31 7.95 -17.65
N VAL A 674 -1.33 7.81 -16.76
CA VAL A 674 -0.59 6.54 -16.58
C VAL A 674 -1.54 5.45 -16.08
N MET A 675 -2.37 5.74 -15.08
CA MET A 675 -3.35 4.79 -14.55
C MET A 675 -4.44 4.45 -15.57
N ALA A 676 -4.89 5.43 -16.36
CA ALA A 676 -5.82 5.18 -17.47
C ALA A 676 -5.24 4.21 -18.50
N GLU A 677 -3.96 4.35 -18.85
CA GLU A 677 -3.28 3.42 -19.76
C GLU A 677 -3.13 2.02 -19.15
N CYS A 678 -2.77 1.92 -17.86
CA CYS A 678 -2.72 0.65 -17.14
C CYS A 678 -4.09 -0.06 -17.09
N SER A 679 -5.17 0.69 -16.85
CA SER A 679 -6.56 0.19 -16.90
C SER A 679 -6.89 -0.38 -18.28
N ARG A 680 -6.55 0.34 -19.35
CA ARG A 680 -6.78 -0.09 -20.74
C ARG A 680 -5.99 -1.36 -21.10
N LEU A 681 -4.75 -1.46 -20.64
CA LEU A 681 -3.94 -2.67 -20.77
C LEU A 681 -4.55 -3.85 -20.01
N ALA A 682 -4.97 -3.63 -18.76
CA ALA A 682 -5.53 -4.67 -17.90
C ALA A 682 -6.91 -5.18 -18.38
N SER A 683 -7.71 -4.33 -19.03
CA SER A 683 -9.01 -4.73 -19.61
C SER A 683 -8.89 -5.46 -20.95
N GLY A 684 -7.68 -5.58 -21.51
CA GLY A 684 -7.45 -6.14 -22.84
C GLY A 684 -7.92 -5.24 -23.98
N GLN A 685 -8.23 -3.96 -23.70
CA GLN A 685 -8.72 -2.98 -24.67
C GLN A 685 -7.60 -2.27 -25.47
N MET A 686 -6.38 -2.83 -25.49
CA MET A 686 -5.38 -2.44 -26.48
C MET A 686 -5.58 -3.19 -27.79
N LEU A 687 -5.82 -2.42 -28.85
CA LEU A 687 -5.42 -2.74 -30.22
C LEU A 687 -3.95 -3.19 -30.18
N THR A 688 -3.68 -4.37 -30.73
CA THR A 688 -2.35 -4.85 -31.15
C THR A 688 -1.46 -3.68 -31.53
N ALA A 689 -0.26 -3.60 -30.95
CA ALA A 689 0.74 -2.64 -31.36
C ALA A 689 0.82 -2.66 -32.90
N ALA A 690 0.56 -1.51 -33.54
CA ALA A 690 0.96 -1.33 -34.91
C ALA A 690 2.50 -1.39 -34.92
N GLU A 691 3.04 -2.35 -35.66
CA GLU A 691 4.46 -2.44 -36.02
C GLU A 691 4.99 -1.14 -36.62
#